data_AF-A0A0F2SA06-F1
#
_entry.id   AF-A0A0F2SA06-F1
#
_cell.length_a   1.000
_cell.length_b   1.000
_cell.length_c   1.000
_cell.angle_alpha   90.00
_cell.angle_beta   90.00
_cell.angle_gamma   90.00
#
_symmetry.space_group_name_H-M   'P 1'
#
loop_
_entity.id
_entity.type
_entity.pdbx_description
1 polymer ?
#
loop_
_entity_poly.entity_id
_entity_poly.type
_entity_poly.pdbx_seq_one_letter_code
_entity_poly.pdbx_strand_id
1 'polypeptide(L)'
;MTIIWILGLSNPATSVEKNGKTLTILFTNDLHDHFLPFDINQKGAVSKFGGYAQLQSAINQEKLRNPNSILLDSGDFSMGTLFQSIYASDAPELRIMGQMGYDVVTLGNHEFDFRAKGLAESLSAAKKSGDKIPQLVASNFIYPSDKKGNLSDSLSNLQQAMLDYGVKDYTVLDRSGLKIGVFGLLGKDAASKAPMAEVEFTDAVENAQRVVKILKQTEKVDLIICLSHLGTSPDPTKSEDELLAQKVPELNIIISSHTHTKLTEPIVVGETIIGSAGKYGENLGVIDLIQSSEHNWNLNDYMLKQIDHTYKPDPDISQKIDYFKSIVQEKYLDHFGMEFDEVLATSAFDFVPTPEIGKQHAEDTLGNLISDAYIYAVKKAEGVDYEPVAVAIVPAGTIRSSFVKGNISVADAFSVSSLGIGPDLISGYPLISVYLTGKELKTACEVDASIAPIMEDAQLYMSGLNFTFNPNRLILNKVTDTILQKPDGLLQEIDDQELYRVVVGLYSAQMLSVVGDKSLGLLSIVPKTKDGTPITDYEAHIITDKTSGRNNELKEWFALAEYLKSFDKVNGIAQVPEYYQETQQRKIVEDNKNLSSLIKNPNRFAFVAVAAGILMIAGIALVMVKLLTRAKRREQKKEKGAAL
;
A
#
# COMPACT_ATOMS: atom_id res chain seq x y z
N MET A 1 -16.49 -94.24 8.04
CA MET A 1 -17.07 -92.93 8.42
C MET A 1 -16.00 -91.89 8.17
N THR A 2 -16.14 -91.16 7.07
CA THR A 2 -15.14 -90.29 6.45
C THR A 2 -15.18 -88.93 7.15
N ILE A 3 -14.04 -88.44 7.68
CA ILE A 3 -13.91 -87.07 8.19
C ILE A 3 -13.07 -86.30 7.18
N ILE A 4 -13.73 -85.39 6.48
CA ILE A 4 -13.15 -84.47 5.49
C ILE A 4 -12.60 -83.26 6.25
N TRP A 5 -11.30 -83.00 6.09
CA TRP A 5 -10.66 -81.75 6.48
C TRP A 5 -10.92 -80.69 5.40
N ILE A 6 -11.58 -79.60 5.75
CA ILE A 6 -11.74 -78.44 4.87
C ILE A 6 -10.59 -77.48 5.16
N LEU A 7 -9.60 -77.46 4.26
CA LEU A 7 -8.57 -76.43 4.19
C LEU A 7 -9.17 -75.16 3.57
N GLY A 8 -9.42 -74.15 4.38
CA GLY A 8 -9.76 -72.81 3.92
C GLY A 8 -8.51 -72.10 3.40
N LEU A 9 -8.40 -71.95 2.08
CA LEU A 9 -7.44 -71.07 1.43
C LEU A 9 -7.88 -69.61 1.69
N SER A 10 -7.26 -68.96 2.67
CA SER A 10 -7.32 -67.50 2.81
C SER A 10 -6.41 -66.87 1.75
N ASN A 11 -7.03 -66.37 0.68
CA ASN A 11 -6.37 -65.47 -0.25
C ASN A 11 -5.92 -64.23 0.53
N PRO A 12 -4.63 -63.83 0.52
CA PRO A 12 -4.26 -62.53 1.04
C PRO A 12 -4.88 -61.50 0.09
N ALA A 13 -5.90 -60.80 0.56
CA ALA A 13 -6.32 -59.57 -0.08
C ALA A 13 -5.12 -58.63 -0.03
N THR A 14 -4.47 -58.44 -1.17
CA THR A 14 -3.54 -57.33 -1.39
C THR A 14 -4.34 -56.05 -1.18
N SER A 15 -4.24 -55.48 0.02
CA SER A 15 -4.58 -54.09 0.25
C SER A 15 -3.62 -53.26 -0.61
N VAL A 16 -4.10 -52.81 -1.76
CA VAL A 16 -3.43 -51.74 -2.51
C VAL A 16 -3.50 -50.51 -1.61
N GLU A 17 -2.43 -50.22 -0.88
CA GLU A 17 -2.21 -48.90 -0.29
C GLU A 17 -2.21 -47.90 -1.45
N LYS A 18 -3.28 -47.10 -1.58
CA LYS A 18 -3.20 -45.82 -2.27
C LYS A 18 -2.49 -44.82 -1.36
N ASN A 19 -1.19 -44.99 -1.14
CA ASN A 19 -0.35 -44.00 -0.46
C ASN A 19 0.11 -42.96 -1.49
N GLY A 20 -0.74 -41.98 -1.81
CA GLY A 20 -0.34 -40.80 -2.59
C GLY A 20 0.60 -39.93 -1.75
N LYS A 21 1.62 -39.33 -2.37
CA LYS A 21 2.50 -38.36 -1.69
C LYS A 21 1.69 -37.15 -1.24
N THR A 22 2.04 -36.55 -0.10
CA THR A 22 1.38 -35.37 0.43
C THR A 22 2.38 -34.22 0.62
N LEU A 23 1.89 -32.99 0.52
CA LEU A 23 2.67 -31.78 0.80
C LEU A 23 1.78 -30.76 1.50
N THR A 24 2.28 -30.20 2.59
CA THR A 24 1.68 -29.05 3.27
C THR A 24 2.50 -27.80 2.94
N ILE A 25 1.83 -26.77 2.46
CA ILE A 25 2.42 -25.46 2.20
C ILE A 25 1.87 -24.50 3.25
N LEU A 26 2.76 -24.01 4.10
CA LEU A 26 2.49 -22.89 5.00
C LEU A 26 2.91 -21.61 4.29
N PHE A 27 2.08 -20.58 4.32
CA PHE A 27 2.41 -19.35 3.62
C PHE A 27 1.92 -18.09 4.31
N THR A 28 2.64 -17.01 4.06
CA THR A 28 2.28 -15.63 4.39
C THR A 28 2.52 -14.72 3.20
N ASN A 29 2.02 -13.50 3.29
CA ASN A 29 2.18 -12.44 2.30
C ASN A 29 1.92 -11.09 2.97
N ASP A 30 2.53 -10.02 2.44
CA ASP A 30 2.30 -8.64 2.87
C ASP A 30 2.43 -8.43 4.39
N LEU A 31 3.50 -8.96 5.00
CA LEU A 31 3.72 -8.90 6.45
C LEU A 31 4.03 -7.48 6.94
N HIS A 32 4.62 -6.63 6.10
CA HIS A 32 4.81 -5.19 6.35
C HIS A 32 5.38 -4.85 7.73
N ASP A 33 6.43 -5.55 8.17
CA ASP A 33 7.09 -5.32 9.47
C ASP A 33 6.19 -5.45 10.71
N HIS A 34 5.04 -6.13 10.63
CA HIS A 34 4.14 -6.33 11.78
C HIS A 34 4.66 -7.42 12.74
N PHE A 35 5.88 -7.22 13.25
CA PHE A 35 6.52 -8.13 14.19
C PHE A 35 5.76 -8.20 15.51
N LEU A 36 5.16 -7.08 15.91
CA LEU A 36 4.34 -6.96 17.11
C LEU A 36 2.85 -7.11 16.78
N PRO A 37 2.04 -7.68 17.69
CA PRO A 37 0.60 -7.67 17.54
C PRO A 37 0.04 -6.25 17.56
N PHE A 38 -1.00 -6.02 16.76
CA PHE A 38 -1.65 -4.72 16.64
C PHE A 38 -3.14 -4.83 16.97
N ASP A 39 -3.70 -3.71 17.42
CA ASP A 39 -5.08 -3.62 17.88
C ASP A 39 -6.04 -3.37 16.71
N ILE A 40 -7.08 -4.20 16.60
CA ILE A 40 -8.18 -4.02 15.65
C ILE A 40 -9.48 -3.94 16.45
N ASN A 41 -10.31 -2.93 16.14
CA ASN A 41 -11.68 -2.89 16.64
C ASN A 41 -12.58 -3.78 15.77
N GLN A 42 -13.10 -4.86 16.37
CA GLN A 42 -14.11 -5.72 15.74
C GLN A 42 -15.41 -5.65 16.54
N LYS A 43 -16.47 -5.12 15.91
CA LYS A 43 -17.83 -5.06 16.48
C LYS A 43 -17.88 -4.39 17.86
N GLY A 44 -17.05 -3.36 18.10
CA GLY A 44 -17.01 -2.61 19.36
C GLY A 44 -16.11 -3.20 20.44
N ALA A 45 -15.33 -4.24 20.12
CA ALA A 45 -14.30 -4.79 21.00
C ALA A 45 -12.92 -4.68 20.32
N VAL A 46 -11.96 -4.12 21.05
CA VAL A 46 -10.55 -4.08 20.62
C VAL A 46 -9.92 -5.45 20.89
N SER A 47 -9.30 -6.05 19.88
CA SER A 47 -8.60 -7.33 19.98
C SER A 47 -7.27 -7.26 19.24
N LYS A 48 -6.27 -7.99 19.75
CA LYS A 48 -4.93 -8.05 19.17
C LYS A 48 -4.79 -9.18 18.16
N PHE A 49 -4.23 -8.86 17.00
CA PHE A 49 -3.97 -9.79 15.90
C PHE A 49 -2.53 -9.71 15.42
N GLY A 50 -2.10 -10.76 14.72
CA GLY A 50 -0.75 -10.85 14.15
C GLY A 50 0.35 -10.96 15.19
N GLY A 51 1.54 -10.47 14.83
CA GLY A 51 2.76 -10.61 15.60
C GLY A 51 3.53 -11.89 15.27
N TYR A 52 4.83 -11.75 15.01
CA TYR A 52 5.67 -12.83 14.53
C TYR A 52 5.87 -13.93 15.58
N ALA A 53 5.85 -13.57 16.87
CA ALA A 53 5.96 -14.55 17.95
C ALA A 53 4.71 -15.46 18.03
N GLN A 54 3.51 -14.92 17.84
CA GLN A 54 2.26 -15.67 17.78
C GLN A 54 2.18 -16.51 16.50
N LEU A 55 2.57 -15.90 15.37
CA LEU A 55 2.67 -16.57 14.07
C LEU A 55 3.64 -17.76 14.14
N GLN A 56 4.79 -17.62 14.80
CA GLN A 56 5.73 -18.73 15.00
C GLN A 56 5.11 -19.88 15.78
N SER A 57 4.32 -19.60 16.82
CA SER A 57 3.61 -20.65 17.55
C SER A 57 2.61 -21.39 16.67
N ALA A 58 1.90 -20.70 15.79
CA ALA A 58 1.01 -21.33 14.81
C ALA A 58 1.79 -22.18 13.79
N ILE A 59 2.91 -21.67 13.26
CA ILE A 59 3.83 -22.39 12.37
C ILE A 59 4.35 -23.66 13.06
N ASN A 60 4.77 -23.57 14.31
CA ASN A 60 5.27 -24.71 15.09
C ASN A 60 4.19 -25.79 15.25
N GLN A 61 2.94 -25.40 15.53
CA GLN A 61 1.83 -26.36 15.62
C GLN A 61 1.60 -27.09 14.29
N GLU A 62 1.66 -26.40 13.16
CA GLU A 62 1.49 -27.04 11.85
C GLU A 62 2.70 -27.88 11.45
N LYS A 63 3.93 -27.44 11.74
CA LYS A 63 5.14 -28.25 11.52
C LYS A 63 5.16 -29.52 12.39
N LEU A 64 4.55 -29.51 13.58
CA LEU A 64 4.37 -30.72 14.39
C LEU A 64 3.39 -31.71 13.75
N ARG A 65 2.31 -31.21 13.13
CA ARG A 65 1.31 -32.04 12.43
C ARG A 65 1.85 -32.56 11.10
N ASN A 66 2.61 -31.72 10.39
CA ASN A 66 3.13 -31.96 9.06
C ASN A 66 4.65 -31.66 9.02
N PRO A 67 5.52 -32.57 9.53
CA PRO A 67 6.96 -32.32 9.65
C PRO A 67 7.70 -32.02 8.35
N ASN A 68 7.10 -32.36 7.20
CA ASN A 68 7.64 -32.15 5.87
C ASN A 68 7.07 -30.91 5.17
N SER A 69 6.31 -30.07 5.88
CA SER A 69 5.77 -28.84 5.33
C SER A 69 6.87 -27.87 4.88
N ILE A 70 6.56 -27.05 3.88
CA ILE A 70 7.40 -25.89 3.52
C ILE A 70 6.74 -24.61 4.01
N LEU A 71 7.55 -23.60 4.34
CA LEU A 71 7.09 -22.27 4.75
C LEU A 71 7.57 -21.22 3.76
N LEU A 72 6.63 -20.49 3.16
CA LEU A 72 6.86 -19.58 2.05
C LEU A 72 6.32 -18.17 2.32
N ASP A 73 6.90 -17.15 1.71
CA ASP A 73 6.38 -15.78 1.72
C ASP A 73 6.39 -15.14 0.33
N SER A 74 5.31 -14.46 -0.06
CA SER A 74 5.17 -13.85 -1.39
C SER A 74 5.52 -12.35 -1.49
N GLY A 75 6.30 -11.81 -0.57
CA GLY A 75 6.86 -10.45 -0.65
C GLY A 75 6.07 -9.40 0.15
N ASP A 76 6.58 -8.16 0.13
CA ASP A 76 6.19 -7.08 1.04
C ASP A 76 6.27 -7.51 2.51
N PHE A 77 7.35 -8.19 2.86
CA PHE A 77 7.65 -8.47 4.26
C PHE A 77 8.13 -7.22 5.00
N SER A 78 8.62 -6.22 4.26
CA SER A 78 9.13 -4.95 4.78
C SER A 78 8.13 -3.80 4.67
N MET A 79 8.45 -2.71 5.37
CA MET A 79 7.75 -1.42 5.43
C MET A 79 6.43 -1.44 6.19
N GLY A 80 6.18 -0.41 7.01
CA GLY A 80 4.87 -0.17 7.65
C GLY A 80 4.92 0.08 9.15
N THR A 81 5.96 -0.41 9.84
CA THR A 81 6.18 -0.18 11.28
C THR A 81 7.59 0.34 11.55
N LEU A 82 7.88 0.71 12.79
CA LEU A 82 9.19 1.23 13.20
C LEU A 82 10.38 0.33 12.84
N PHE A 83 10.19 -0.99 12.68
CA PHE A 83 11.29 -1.89 12.30
C PHE A 83 11.88 -1.55 10.92
N GLN A 84 11.09 -0.96 10.02
CA GLN A 84 11.58 -0.51 8.71
C GLN A 84 12.72 0.52 8.83
N SER A 85 12.81 1.24 9.94
CA SER A 85 13.86 2.25 10.16
C SER A 85 15.27 1.68 10.18
N ILE A 86 15.38 0.36 10.37
CA ILE A 86 16.65 -0.38 10.36
C ILE A 86 16.70 -1.41 9.21
N TYR A 87 15.79 -1.32 8.23
CA TYR A 87 15.71 -2.21 7.07
C TYR A 87 17.06 -2.32 6.34
N ALA A 88 17.59 -1.18 5.90
CA ALA A 88 18.84 -1.14 5.14
C ALA A 88 20.07 -1.51 6.00
N SER A 89 20.07 -1.14 7.28
CA SER A 89 21.25 -1.24 8.15
C SER A 89 21.40 -2.58 8.87
N ASP A 90 20.29 -3.24 9.21
CA ASP A 90 20.27 -4.45 10.04
C ASP A 90 19.42 -5.60 9.47
N ALA A 91 18.62 -5.35 8.44
CA ALA A 91 17.76 -6.32 7.75
C ALA A 91 16.94 -7.22 8.70
N PRO A 92 16.15 -6.64 9.61
CA PRO A 92 15.51 -7.39 10.68
C PRO A 92 14.54 -8.46 10.13
N GLU A 93 13.90 -8.22 9.00
CA GLU A 93 12.88 -9.07 8.37
C GLU A 93 13.49 -10.39 7.88
N LEU A 94 14.52 -10.32 7.03
CA LEU A 94 15.17 -11.52 6.51
C LEU A 94 15.80 -12.37 7.61
N ARG A 95 16.32 -11.72 8.66
CA ARG A 95 16.96 -12.39 9.80
C ARG A 95 15.92 -13.07 10.69
N ILE A 96 14.80 -12.41 11.01
CA ILE A 96 13.75 -13.02 11.82
C ILE A 96 13.02 -14.12 11.06
N MET A 97 12.72 -13.92 9.77
CA MET A 97 12.11 -14.95 8.92
C MET A 97 13.00 -16.19 8.77
N GLY A 98 14.32 -15.99 8.68
CA GLY A 98 15.26 -17.11 8.68
C GLY A 98 15.29 -17.89 10.00
N GLN A 99 15.13 -17.21 11.14
CA GLN A 99 14.96 -17.83 12.47
C GLN A 99 13.63 -18.58 12.58
N MET A 100 12.54 -18.02 12.05
CA MET A 100 11.22 -18.66 11.97
C MET A 100 11.21 -19.90 11.06
N GLY A 101 12.24 -20.01 10.21
CA GLY A 101 12.45 -21.14 9.31
C GLY A 101 11.59 -21.06 8.06
N TYR A 102 11.46 -19.87 7.47
CA TYR A 102 11.02 -19.71 6.09
C TYR A 102 12.01 -20.39 5.16
N ASP A 103 11.49 -21.16 4.21
CA ASP A 103 12.28 -21.88 3.22
C ASP A 103 12.63 -20.97 2.04
N VAL A 104 11.63 -20.27 1.49
CA VAL A 104 11.76 -19.40 0.32
C VAL A 104 10.88 -18.17 0.48
N VAL A 105 11.43 -17.00 0.15
CA VAL A 105 10.72 -15.72 0.08
C VAL A 105 10.96 -15.08 -1.30
N THR A 106 10.10 -14.17 -1.72
CA THR A 106 10.32 -13.29 -2.90
C THR A 106 10.30 -11.82 -2.48
N LEU A 107 10.64 -10.93 -3.42
CA LEU A 107 10.51 -9.49 -3.25
C LEU A 107 9.13 -9.02 -3.73
N GLY A 108 8.52 -8.12 -2.97
CA GLY A 108 7.45 -7.23 -3.37
C GLY A 108 7.96 -5.83 -3.72
N ASN A 109 7.03 -4.89 -3.91
CA ASN A 109 7.41 -3.53 -4.27
C ASN A 109 8.01 -2.76 -3.09
N HIS A 110 7.60 -3.04 -1.86
CA HIS A 110 8.06 -2.30 -0.68
C HIS A 110 9.51 -2.61 -0.29
N GLU A 111 10.06 -3.75 -0.71
CA GLU A 111 11.49 -4.02 -0.58
C GLU A 111 12.38 -3.01 -1.33
N PHE A 112 11.80 -2.23 -2.26
CA PHE A 112 12.45 -1.18 -3.04
C PHE A 112 12.13 0.25 -2.56
N ASP A 113 11.45 0.45 -1.43
CA ASP A 113 11.09 1.79 -0.93
C ASP A 113 12.31 2.64 -0.60
N PHE A 114 13.38 2.01 -0.14
CA PHE A 114 14.70 2.63 0.05
C PHE A 114 15.58 2.59 -1.22
N ARG A 115 14.95 2.43 -2.38
CA ARG A 115 15.57 2.36 -3.72
C ARG A 115 16.50 1.14 -3.86
N ALA A 116 17.20 1.03 -4.98
CA ALA A 116 18.16 -0.05 -5.21
C ALA A 116 19.27 -0.10 -4.14
N LYS A 117 19.69 1.07 -3.65
CA LYS A 117 20.70 1.19 -2.59
C LYS A 117 20.24 0.52 -1.29
N GLY A 118 19.04 0.84 -0.79
CA GLY A 118 18.56 0.30 0.48
C GLY A 118 18.36 -1.22 0.46
N LEU A 119 17.83 -1.75 -0.65
CA LEU A 119 17.74 -3.21 -0.84
C LEU A 119 19.14 -3.86 -0.86
N ALA A 120 20.11 -3.26 -1.55
CA ALA A 120 21.49 -3.76 -1.57
C ALA A 120 22.12 -3.80 -0.16
N GLU A 121 21.90 -2.75 0.62
CA GLU A 121 22.38 -2.64 2.00
C GLU A 121 21.69 -3.67 2.91
N SER A 122 20.37 -3.84 2.81
CA SER A 122 19.60 -4.83 3.55
C SER A 122 20.08 -6.26 3.27
N LEU A 123 20.20 -6.66 1.99
CA LEU A 123 20.71 -7.98 1.61
C LEU A 123 22.15 -8.21 2.15
N SER A 124 22.99 -7.17 2.08
CA SER A 124 24.35 -7.21 2.63
C SER A 124 24.36 -7.34 4.16
N ALA A 125 23.49 -6.61 4.86
CA ALA A 125 23.37 -6.64 6.32
C ALA A 125 22.86 -8.00 6.80
N ALA A 126 21.82 -8.54 6.16
CA ALA A 126 21.33 -9.89 6.40
C ALA A 126 22.46 -10.91 6.25
N LYS A 127 23.26 -10.81 5.19
CA LYS A 127 24.34 -11.77 4.94
C LYS A 127 25.51 -11.64 5.92
N LYS A 128 25.90 -10.41 6.27
CA LYS A 128 26.96 -10.11 7.25
C LYS A 128 26.57 -10.50 8.67
N SER A 129 25.29 -10.52 9.00
CA SER A 129 24.81 -10.87 10.35
C SER A 129 25.22 -12.27 10.80
N GLY A 130 25.42 -13.20 9.85
CA GLY A 130 25.66 -14.61 10.14
C GLY A 130 24.43 -15.39 10.61
N ASP A 131 23.27 -14.74 10.73
CA ASP A 131 22.01 -15.40 11.04
C ASP A 131 21.60 -16.36 9.91
N LYS A 132 20.78 -17.35 10.23
CA LYS A 132 20.06 -18.10 9.20
C LYS A 132 19.11 -17.13 8.50
N ILE A 133 19.09 -17.18 7.17
CA ILE A 133 18.24 -16.34 6.31
C ILE A 133 17.54 -17.24 5.27
N PRO A 134 16.32 -16.89 4.80
CA PRO A 134 15.60 -17.69 3.82
C PRO A 134 16.27 -17.65 2.45
N GLN A 135 15.99 -18.63 1.60
CA GLN A 135 16.32 -18.50 0.17
C GLN A 135 15.46 -17.40 -0.44
N LEU A 136 16.04 -16.59 -1.32
CA LEU A 136 15.32 -15.49 -1.95
C LEU A 136 15.28 -15.71 -3.46
N VAL A 137 14.08 -15.70 -4.01
CA VAL A 137 13.83 -15.86 -5.45
C VAL A 137 13.16 -14.63 -6.03
N ALA A 138 13.59 -14.19 -7.21
CA ALA A 138 12.95 -13.10 -7.94
C ALA A 138 13.38 -13.19 -9.41
N SER A 139 12.43 -13.29 -10.35
CA SER A 139 12.72 -13.77 -11.71
C SER A 139 12.43 -12.80 -12.85
N ASN A 140 11.82 -11.63 -12.58
CA ASN A 140 11.34 -10.73 -13.63
C ASN A 140 11.80 -9.28 -13.50
N PHE A 141 13.07 -9.03 -13.20
CA PHE A 141 13.65 -7.68 -13.28
C PHE A 141 14.99 -7.68 -14.00
N ILE A 142 15.34 -6.53 -14.57
CA ILE A 142 16.62 -6.28 -15.23
C ILE A 142 17.26 -5.01 -14.67
N TYR A 143 18.59 -4.92 -14.81
CA TYR A 143 19.36 -3.75 -14.44
C TYR A 143 19.53 -2.85 -15.68
N PRO A 144 18.83 -1.71 -15.77
CA PRO A 144 19.01 -0.81 -16.89
C PRO A 144 20.42 -0.23 -16.88
N SER A 145 21.02 -0.12 -18.07
CA SER A 145 22.35 0.44 -18.26
C SER A 145 22.31 1.71 -19.11
N ASP A 146 23.32 2.57 -18.96
CA ASP A 146 23.52 3.71 -19.85
C ASP A 146 23.78 3.26 -21.31
N LYS A 147 23.86 4.23 -22.24
CA LYS A 147 24.14 3.95 -23.67
C LYS A 147 25.47 3.25 -23.94
N LYS A 148 26.37 3.19 -22.96
CA LYS A 148 27.68 2.54 -23.02
C LYS A 148 27.67 1.18 -22.31
N GLY A 149 26.54 0.76 -21.74
CA GLY A 149 26.40 -0.50 -21.00
C GLY A 149 26.82 -0.43 -19.53
N ASN A 150 27.04 0.76 -18.96
CA ASN A 150 27.40 0.89 -17.54
C ASN A 150 26.13 0.98 -16.68
N LEU A 151 26.14 0.26 -15.55
CA LEU A 151 25.14 0.42 -14.49
C LEU A 151 25.46 1.66 -13.65
N SER A 152 24.46 2.23 -12.97
CA SER A 152 24.72 3.18 -11.89
C SER A 152 25.42 2.48 -10.71
N ASP A 153 26.02 3.26 -9.81
CA ASP A 153 26.64 2.71 -8.60
C ASP A 153 25.63 1.94 -7.74
N SER A 154 24.41 2.47 -7.59
CA SER A 154 23.30 1.82 -6.89
C SER A 154 22.91 0.47 -7.49
N LEU A 155 22.76 0.39 -8.82
CA LEU A 155 22.42 -0.85 -9.51
C LEU A 155 23.58 -1.85 -9.52
N SER A 156 24.83 -1.38 -9.63
CA SER A 156 26.01 -2.23 -9.52
C SER A 156 26.11 -2.86 -8.12
N ASN A 157 25.88 -2.06 -7.08
CA ASN A 157 25.88 -2.54 -5.70
C ASN A 157 24.73 -3.51 -5.43
N LEU A 158 23.53 -3.23 -5.96
CA LEU A 158 22.39 -4.14 -5.85
C LEU A 158 22.67 -5.48 -6.53
N GLN A 159 23.21 -5.45 -7.75
CA GLN A 159 23.57 -6.68 -8.47
C GLN A 159 24.58 -7.52 -7.68
N GLN A 160 25.60 -6.89 -7.10
CA GLN A 160 26.60 -7.58 -6.28
C GLN A 160 25.98 -8.13 -4.98
N ALA A 161 25.16 -7.34 -4.28
CA ALA A 161 24.51 -7.76 -3.05
C ALA A 161 23.54 -8.94 -3.27
N MET A 162 22.79 -8.93 -4.37
CA MET A 162 21.93 -10.05 -4.77
C MET A 162 22.74 -11.32 -5.06
N LEU A 163 23.88 -11.19 -5.75
CA LEU A 163 24.79 -12.31 -6.00
C LEU A 163 25.36 -12.88 -4.69
N ASP A 164 25.84 -12.02 -3.79
CA ASP A 164 26.45 -12.42 -2.51
C ASP A 164 25.44 -13.03 -1.54
N TYR A 165 24.20 -12.53 -1.54
CA TYR A 165 23.10 -13.14 -0.79
C TYR A 165 22.76 -14.53 -1.35
N GLY A 166 22.83 -14.69 -2.67
CA GLY A 166 22.45 -15.90 -3.39
C GLY A 166 21.03 -15.85 -3.96
N VAL A 167 20.57 -14.66 -4.37
CA VAL A 167 19.28 -14.47 -5.05
C VAL A 167 19.29 -15.18 -6.40
N LYS A 168 18.20 -15.87 -6.72
CA LYS A 168 18.04 -16.64 -7.97
C LYS A 168 16.69 -16.40 -8.61
N ASP A 169 16.57 -16.66 -9.91
CA ASP A 169 15.27 -16.68 -10.58
C ASP A 169 14.34 -17.74 -9.95
N TYR A 170 14.89 -18.90 -9.59
CA TYR A 170 14.16 -20.01 -8.99
C TYR A 170 15.05 -20.82 -8.05
N THR A 171 14.41 -21.66 -7.24
CA THR A 171 15.07 -22.71 -6.46
C THR A 171 14.28 -24.02 -6.54
N VAL A 172 14.94 -25.12 -6.17
CA VAL A 172 14.32 -26.45 -6.08
C VAL A 172 14.52 -26.96 -4.66
N LEU A 173 13.41 -27.21 -3.97
CA LEU A 173 13.41 -27.82 -2.64
C LEU A 173 13.23 -29.33 -2.76
N ASP A 174 13.95 -30.10 -1.94
CA ASP A 174 13.68 -31.52 -1.73
C ASP A 174 13.00 -31.72 -0.37
N ARG A 175 11.78 -32.25 -0.39
CA ARG A 175 11.00 -32.56 0.82
C ARG A 175 10.36 -33.93 0.65
N SER A 176 10.78 -34.91 1.46
CA SER A 176 10.28 -36.29 1.37
C SER A 176 10.38 -36.91 -0.03
N GLY A 177 11.44 -36.59 -0.77
CA GLY A 177 11.62 -37.10 -2.14
C GLY A 177 10.63 -36.49 -3.15
N LEU A 178 10.12 -35.30 -2.85
CA LEU A 178 9.45 -34.41 -3.79
C LEU A 178 10.39 -33.28 -4.18
N LYS A 179 10.57 -33.08 -5.48
CA LYS A 179 11.26 -31.90 -6.03
C LYS A 179 10.24 -30.80 -6.26
N ILE A 180 10.34 -29.72 -5.51
CA ILE A 180 9.41 -28.59 -5.56
C ILE A 180 10.14 -27.39 -6.15
N GLY A 181 9.75 -26.98 -7.36
CA GLY A 181 10.26 -25.76 -7.98
C GLY A 181 9.54 -24.53 -7.44
N VAL A 182 10.28 -23.54 -6.98
CA VAL A 182 9.74 -22.28 -6.43
C VAL A 182 10.41 -21.11 -7.12
N PHE A 183 9.62 -20.13 -7.58
CA PHE A 183 10.13 -18.90 -8.19
C PHE A 183 9.25 -17.70 -7.83
N GLY A 184 9.81 -16.49 -7.98
CA GLY A 184 9.18 -15.25 -7.56
C GLY A 184 8.90 -14.29 -8.72
N LEU A 185 7.77 -13.59 -8.68
CA LEU A 185 7.37 -12.58 -9.67
C LEU A 185 6.80 -11.33 -9.03
N LEU A 186 6.99 -10.18 -9.68
CA LEU A 186 6.40 -8.89 -9.33
C LEU A 186 5.53 -8.35 -10.48
N GLY A 187 4.29 -7.96 -10.18
CA GLY A 187 3.29 -7.59 -11.18
C GLY A 187 3.41 -6.17 -11.71
N LYS A 188 2.64 -5.86 -12.76
CA LYS A 188 2.68 -4.52 -13.36
C LYS A 188 2.12 -3.46 -12.42
N ASP A 189 1.04 -3.76 -11.71
CA ASP A 189 0.47 -2.82 -10.75
C ASP A 189 1.44 -2.56 -9.59
N ALA A 190 2.02 -3.61 -9.01
CA ALA A 190 3.05 -3.52 -7.96
C ALA A 190 4.27 -2.71 -8.43
N ALA A 191 4.77 -2.95 -9.65
CA ALA A 191 5.90 -2.20 -10.21
C ALA A 191 5.59 -0.70 -10.30
N SER A 192 4.34 -0.32 -10.57
CA SER A 192 3.92 1.08 -10.61
C SER A 192 3.94 1.77 -9.23
N LYS A 193 3.95 0.99 -8.14
CA LYS A 193 4.05 1.47 -6.75
C LYS A 193 5.49 1.65 -6.28
N ALA A 194 6.48 1.12 -7.00
CA ALA A 194 7.91 1.32 -6.73
C ALA A 194 8.63 2.08 -7.86
N PRO A 195 8.21 3.31 -8.21
CA PRO A 195 8.81 4.07 -9.31
C PRO A 195 10.28 4.45 -9.07
N MET A 196 10.75 4.35 -7.81
CA MET A 196 12.12 4.66 -7.40
C MET A 196 13.01 3.41 -7.25
N ALA A 197 12.54 2.23 -7.71
CA ALA A 197 13.27 0.97 -7.59
C ALA A 197 14.57 0.92 -8.42
N GLU A 198 14.71 1.80 -9.42
CA GLU A 198 15.82 1.88 -10.41
C GLU A 198 15.96 0.65 -11.34
N VAL A 199 15.47 -0.53 -10.95
CA VAL A 199 15.34 -1.71 -11.79
C VAL A 199 14.14 -1.60 -12.73
N GLU A 200 14.15 -2.34 -13.83
CA GLU A 200 13.00 -2.47 -14.74
C GLU A 200 12.35 -3.85 -14.57
N PHE A 201 11.06 -3.87 -14.24
CA PHE A 201 10.28 -5.09 -14.16
C PHE A 201 9.78 -5.51 -15.54
N THR A 202 10.05 -6.77 -15.89
CA THR A 202 9.70 -7.38 -17.18
C THR A 202 8.41 -8.18 -17.08
N ASP A 203 7.83 -8.55 -18.23
CA ASP A 203 6.53 -9.23 -18.28
C ASP A 203 6.53 -10.51 -17.44
N ALA A 204 5.59 -10.57 -16.49
CA ALA A 204 5.50 -11.65 -15.51
C ALA A 204 5.11 -12.99 -16.16
N VAL A 205 4.28 -12.97 -17.20
CA VAL A 205 3.84 -14.19 -17.90
C VAL A 205 4.99 -14.78 -18.71
N GLU A 206 5.73 -13.94 -19.45
CA GLU A 206 6.88 -14.37 -20.23
C GLU A 206 7.96 -14.98 -19.32
N ASN A 207 8.23 -14.36 -18.17
CA ASN A 207 9.17 -14.91 -17.19
C ASN A 207 8.68 -16.19 -16.52
N ALA A 208 7.40 -16.28 -16.17
CA ALA A 208 6.81 -17.53 -15.66
C ALA A 208 7.01 -18.68 -16.66
N GLN A 209 6.66 -18.47 -17.94
CA GLN A 209 6.81 -19.49 -18.98
C GLN A 209 8.27 -19.92 -19.14
N ARG A 210 9.22 -18.97 -19.09
CA ARG A 210 10.66 -19.24 -19.13
C ARG A 210 11.10 -20.12 -17.96
N VAL A 211 10.75 -19.75 -16.72
CA VAL A 211 11.17 -20.46 -15.51
C VAL A 211 10.50 -21.84 -15.41
N VAL A 212 9.19 -21.92 -15.67
CA VAL A 212 8.44 -23.19 -15.73
C VAL A 212 9.08 -24.17 -16.71
N LYS A 213 9.48 -23.69 -17.89
CA LYS A 213 10.16 -24.53 -18.88
C LYS A 213 11.45 -25.13 -18.31
N ILE A 214 12.27 -24.33 -17.61
CA ILE A 214 13.50 -24.81 -16.98
C ILE A 214 13.20 -25.85 -15.90
N LEU A 215 12.27 -25.55 -15.00
CA LEU A 215 11.85 -26.42 -13.90
C LEU A 215 11.35 -27.79 -14.41
N LYS A 216 10.56 -27.81 -15.48
CA LYS A 216 10.04 -29.07 -16.05
C LYS A 216 11.10 -29.84 -16.84
N GLN A 217 11.83 -29.17 -17.72
CA GLN A 217 12.69 -29.84 -18.70
C GLN A 217 14.07 -30.19 -18.13
N THR A 218 14.62 -29.34 -17.27
CA THR A 218 15.99 -29.48 -16.75
C THR A 218 15.96 -30.07 -15.34
N GLU A 219 15.25 -29.43 -14.42
CA GLU A 219 15.22 -29.85 -13.01
C GLU A 219 14.34 -31.08 -12.77
N LYS A 220 13.33 -31.26 -13.63
CA LYS A 220 12.32 -32.32 -13.58
C LYS A 220 11.60 -32.34 -12.24
N VAL A 221 11.04 -31.19 -11.86
CA VAL A 221 10.30 -31.03 -10.61
C VAL A 221 8.94 -31.72 -10.65
N ASP A 222 8.45 -32.12 -9.48
CA ASP A 222 7.15 -32.76 -9.28
C ASP A 222 6.01 -31.74 -9.15
N LEU A 223 6.33 -30.53 -8.68
CA LEU A 223 5.38 -29.46 -8.37
C LEU A 223 6.04 -28.09 -8.59
N ILE A 224 5.29 -27.12 -9.12
CA ILE A 224 5.74 -25.74 -9.34
C ILE A 224 4.87 -24.75 -8.55
N ILE A 225 5.54 -23.93 -7.74
CA ILE A 225 4.95 -22.84 -6.94
C ILE A 225 5.46 -21.49 -7.46
N CYS A 226 4.54 -20.58 -7.74
CA CYS A 226 4.85 -19.16 -7.95
C CYS A 226 4.58 -18.38 -6.65
N LEU A 227 5.60 -17.70 -6.13
CA LEU A 227 5.46 -16.67 -5.12
C LEU A 227 5.18 -15.36 -5.86
N SER A 228 3.92 -14.93 -5.85
CA SER A 228 3.43 -13.93 -6.79
C SER A 228 3.07 -12.63 -6.07
N HIS A 229 3.85 -11.59 -6.36
CA HIS A 229 3.58 -10.22 -5.94
C HIS A 229 2.85 -9.44 -7.05
N LEU A 230 1.81 -10.06 -7.61
CA LEU A 230 1.00 -9.55 -8.73
C LEU A 230 -0.37 -9.07 -8.23
N GLY A 231 -1.06 -9.92 -7.49
CA GLY A 231 -2.32 -9.62 -6.82
C GLY A 231 -3.57 -10.14 -7.50
N THR A 232 -4.63 -10.14 -6.71
CA THR A 232 -5.96 -10.61 -7.09
C THR A 232 -6.99 -9.49 -7.07
N SER A 233 -8.08 -9.66 -7.82
CA SER A 233 -9.14 -8.66 -7.90
C SER A 233 -10.51 -9.33 -7.95
N PRO A 234 -11.55 -8.75 -7.28
CA PRO A 234 -12.93 -9.21 -7.43
C PRO A 234 -13.45 -9.16 -8.88
N ASP A 235 -12.85 -8.32 -9.71
CA ASP A 235 -13.00 -8.35 -11.17
C ASP A 235 -11.88 -9.22 -11.77
N PRO A 236 -12.19 -10.44 -12.25
CA PRO A 236 -11.19 -11.37 -12.78
C PRO A 236 -10.42 -10.82 -13.98
N THR A 237 -10.98 -9.84 -14.71
CA THR A 237 -10.29 -9.21 -15.85
C THR A 237 -9.14 -8.30 -15.43
N LYS A 238 -9.10 -7.93 -14.15
CA LYS A 238 -8.06 -7.11 -13.53
C LYS A 238 -7.18 -7.91 -12.56
N SER A 239 -7.46 -9.20 -12.37
CA SER A 239 -6.70 -10.06 -11.48
C SER A 239 -5.45 -10.59 -12.18
N GLU A 240 -4.29 -9.97 -11.93
CA GLU A 240 -3.03 -10.38 -12.57
C GLU A 240 -2.68 -11.86 -12.30
N ASP A 241 -2.96 -12.37 -11.09
CA ASP A 241 -2.70 -13.78 -10.74
C ASP A 241 -3.60 -14.80 -11.48
N GLU A 242 -4.90 -14.50 -11.63
CA GLU A 242 -5.81 -15.37 -12.39
C GLU A 242 -5.45 -15.36 -13.88
N LEU A 243 -5.07 -14.20 -14.42
CA LEU A 243 -4.59 -14.07 -15.80
C LEU A 243 -3.26 -14.82 -16.02
N LEU A 244 -2.37 -14.83 -15.02
CA LEU A 244 -1.14 -15.61 -15.04
C LEU A 244 -1.46 -17.11 -15.08
N ALA A 245 -2.32 -17.60 -14.20
CA ALA A 245 -2.74 -19.01 -14.15
C ALA A 245 -3.38 -19.48 -15.47
N GLN A 246 -4.20 -18.63 -16.11
CA GLN A 246 -4.78 -18.94 -17.43
C GLN A 246 -3.73 -19.09 -18.53
N LYS A 247 -2.67 -18.28 -18.49
CA LYS A 247 -1.62 -18.25 -19.53
C LYS A 247 -0.47 -19.22 -19.27
N VAL A 248 -0.35 -19.74 -18.05
CA VAL A 248 0.70 -20.68 -17.61
C VAL A 248 0.07 -21.83 -16.82
N PRO A 249 -0.74 -22.68 -17.47
CA PRO A 249 -1.50 -23.75 -16.81
C PRO A 249 -0.62 -24.84 -16.18
N GLU A 250 0.69 -24.83 -16.41
CA GLU A 250 1.65 -25.72 -15.76
C GLU A 250 1.95 -25.37 -14.29
N LEU A 251 1.50 -24.21 -13.81
CA LEU A 251 1.63 -23.83 -12.40
C LEU A 251 0.67 -24.65 -11.55
N ASN A 252 1.17 -25.23 -10.45
CA ASN A 252 0.30 -25.92 -9.51
C ASN A 252 -0.26 -24.94 -8.48
N ILE A 253 0.60 -24.10 -7.90
CA ILE A 253 0.24 -23.17 -6.83
C ILE A 253 0.71 -21.75 -7.16
N ILE A 254 -0.15 -20.78 -6.87
CA ILE A 254 0.21 -19.36 -6.79
C ILE A 254 -0.07 -18.90 -5.34
N ILE A 255 0.94 -18.37 -4.67
CA ILE A 255 0.77 -17.65 -3.42
C ILE A 255 0.73 -16.16 -3.76
N SER A 256 -0.44 -15.54 -3.60
CA SER A 256 -0.76 -14.18 -4.06
C SER A 256 -0.56 -13.13 -2.95
N SER A 257 0.03 -11.98 -3.32
CA SER A 257 0.37 -10.82 -2.47
C SER A 257 -0.12 -9.50 -3.10
N HIS A 258 0.39 -8.33 -2.64
CA HIS A 258 0.20 -6.98 -3.19
C HIS A 258 -1.17 -6.36 -2.90
N THR A 259 -2.25 -7.05 -3.24
CA THR A 259 -3.62 -6.51 -3.10
C THR A 259 -4.21 -6.71 -1.71
N HIS A 260 -3.46 -7.34 -0.79
CA HIS A 260 -3.87 -7.66 0.58
C HIS A 260 -5.17 -8.50 0.65
N THR A 261 -5.49 -9.22 -0.43
CA THR A 261 -6.75 -9.98 -0.54
C THR A 261 -6.75 -11.13 0.45
N LYS A 262 -7.66 -11.13 1.42
CA LYS A 262 -7.89 -12.31 2.26
C LYS A 262 -8.79 -13.31 1.54
N LEU A 263 -8.25 -14.45 1.14
CA LEU A 263 -9.00 -15.54 0.51
C LEU A 263 -9.38 -16.58 1.56
N THR A 264 -10.64 -16.59 2.03
CA THR A 264 -11.09 -17.66 2.96
C THR A 264 -11.26 -19.01 2.27
N GLU A 265 -11.44 -18.98 0.95
CA GLU A 265 -11.43 -20.13 0.04
C GLU A 265 -10.45 -19.81 -1.09
N PRO A 266 -9.70 -20.79 -1.62
CA PRO A 266 -8.76 -20.52 -2.69
C PRO A 266 -9.49 -20.27 -4.01
N ILE A 267 -8.88 -19.46 -4.88
CA ILE A 267 -9.34 -19.35 -6.27
C ILE A 267 -8.71 -20.51 -7.06
N VAL A 268 -9.50 -21.19 -7.90
CA VAL A 268 -9.02 -22.30 -8.73
C VAL A 268 -9.20 -21.95 -10.20
N VAL A 269 -8.10 -21.87 -10.94
CA VAL A 269 -8.06 -21.57 -12.37
C VAL A 269 -7.47 -22.79 -13.09
N GLY A 270 -8.33 -23.55 -13.78
CA GLY A 270 -7.92 -24.84 -14.32
C GLY A 270 -7.52 -25.80 -13.19
N GLU A 271 -6.25 -26.19 -13.14
CA GLU A 271 -5.67 -27.01 -12.06
C GLU A 271 -4.81 -26.18 -11.09
N THR A 272 -4.62 -24.89 -11.36
CA THR A 272 -3.82 -23.99 -10.52
C THR A 272 -4.64 -23.49 -9.34
N ILE A 273 -4.10 -23.64 -8.13
CA ILE A 273 -4.70 -23.15 -6.89
C ILE A 273 -4.02 -21.84 -6.50
N ILE A 274 -4.81 -20.81 -6.23
CA ILE A 274 -4.35 -19.48 -5.82
C ILE A 274 -4.78 -19.25 -4.37
N GLY A 275 -3.82 -19.00 -3.48
CA GLY A 275 -4.06 -18.71 -2.07
C GLY A 275 -3.50 -17.34 -1.67
N SER A 276 -4.15 -16.67 -0.72
CA SER A 276 -3.64 -15.44 -0.10
C SER A 276 -4.15 -15.32 1.35
N ALA A 277 -3.27 -14.93 2.27
CA ALA A 277 -3.50 -14.89 3.70
C ALA A 277 -3.94 -13.49 4.20
N GLY A 278 -4.15 -12.53 3.28
CA GLY A 278 -4.47 -11.15 3.63
C GLY A 278 -3.20 -10.33 3.81
N LYS A 279 -2.94 -9.84 5.03
CA LYS A 279 -1.80 -8.97 5.32
C LYS A 279 -1.38 -9.02 6.80
N TYR A 280 -0.26 -8.40 7.12
CA TYR A 280 0.22 -8.04 8.47
C TYR A 280 0.40 -9.24 9.42
N GLY A 281 0.49 -10.45 8.87
CA GLY A 281 0.54 -11.67 9.65
C GLY A 281 -0.76 -11.98 10.40
N GLU A 282 -1.91 -11.38 10.02
CA GLU A 282 -3.21 -11.65 10.65
C GLU A 282 -3.64 -13.11 10.49
N ASN A 283 -3.16 -13.80 9.46
CA ASN A 283 -3.45 -15.20 9.19
C ASN A 283 -2.19 -15.94 8.74
N LEU A 284 -2.07 -17.19 9.15
CA LEU A 284 -1.18 -18.18 8.51
C LEU A 284 -2.00 -18.98 7.49
N GLY A 285 -1.59 -18.95 6.23
CA GLY A 285 -2.18 -19.77 5.19
C GLY A 285 -1.66 -21.20 5.22
N VAL A 286 -2.54 -22.18 5.01
CA VAL A 286 -2.23 -23.61 4.95
C VAL A 286 -2.89 -24.22 3.72
N ILE A 287 -2.09 -24.83 2.85
CA ILE A 287 -2.57 -25.62 1.70
C ILE A 287 -2.06 -27.05 1.86
N ASP A 288 -2.97 -28.00 2.00
CA ASP A 288 -2.65 -29.43 1.99
C ASP A 288 -2.96 -30.01 0.62
N LEU A 289 -1.98 -30.68 0.03
CA LEU A 289 -2.06 -31.30 -1.28
C LEU A 289 -1.86 -32.81 -1.18
N ILE A 290 -2.59 -33.53 -2.04
CA ILE A 290 -2.40 -34.97 -2.24
C ILE A 290 -2.13 -35.22 -3.71
N GLN A 291 -1.08 -35.98 -4.00
CA GLN A 291 -0.72 -36.35 -5.37
C GLN A 291 -1.80 -37.28 -5.95
N SER A 292 -2.40 -36.87 -7.07
CA SER A 292 -3.45 -37.63 -7.76
C SER A 292 -2.90 -38.50 -8.89
N SER A 293 -1.83 -38.06 -9.54
CA SER A 293 -1.03 -38.84 -10.50
C SER A 293 0.37 -38.23 -10.66
N GLU A 294 1.24 -38.83 -11.48
CA GLU A 294 2.58 -38.30 -11.75
C GLU A 294 2.46 -36.83 -12.23
N HIS A 295 3.06 -35.90 -11.49
CA HIS A 295 2.98 -34.44 -11.66
C HIS A 295 1.63 -33.73 -11.43
N ASN A 296 0.57 -34.45 -11.04
CA ASN A 296 -0.74 -33.83 -10.75
C ASN A 296 -1.08 -33.91 -9.27
N TRP A 297 -1.63 -32.81 -8.75
CA TRP A 297 -1.89 -32.59 -7.34
C TRP A 297 -3.31 -32.07 -7.15
N ASN A 298 -4.04 -32.67 -6.21
CA ASN A 298 -5.36 -32.20 -5.83
C ASN A 298 -5.27 -31.44 -4.49
N LEU A 299 -6.08 -30.39 -4.38
CA LEU A 299 -6.34 -29.74 -3.09
C LEU A 299 -7.03 -30.74 -2.15
N ASN A 300 -6.43 -30.99 -1.00
CA ASN A 300 -7.03 -31.77 0.08
C ASN A 300 -7.69 -30.86 1.11
N ASP A 301 -7.00 -29.78 1.51
CA ASP A 301 -7.53 -28.80 2.45
C ASP A 301 -6.91 -27.41 2.21
N TYR A 302 -7.67 -26.37 2.53
CA TYR A 302 -7.24 -24.98 2.50
C TYR A 302 -7.76 -24.27 3.74
N MET A 303 -6.86 -23.65 4.51
CA MET A 303 -7.23 -22.95 5.74
C MET A 303 -6.46 -21.65 5.91
N LEU A 304 -7.14 -20.63 6.44
CA LEU A 304 -6.49 -19.47 7.03
C LEU A 304 -6.61 -19.55 8.55
N LYS A 305 -5.46 -19.72 9.22
CA LYS A 305 -5.38 -19.71 10.67
C LYS A 305 -5.20 -18.29 11.16
N GLN A 306 -6.26 -17.70 11.69
CA GLN A 306 -6.19 -16.37 12.28
C GLN A 306 -5.21 -16.35 13.45
N ILE A 307 -4.28 -15.40 13.43
CA ILE A 307 -3.29 -15.19 14.46
C ILE A 307 -3.83 -14.17 15.44
N ASP A 308 -4.17 -14.63 16.63
CA ASP A 308 -4.73 -13.82 17.70
C ASP A 308 -4.12 -14.20 19.07
N HIS A 309 -4.70 -13.65 20.14
CA HIS A 309 -4.29 -13.89 21.52
C HIS A 309 -4.38 -15.36 21.99
N THR A 310 -5.00 -16.28 21.24
CA THR A 310 -5.06 -17.70 21.59
C THR A 310 -3.72 -18.41 21.39
N TYR A 311 -2.85 -17.88 20.51
CA TYR A 311 -1.48 -18.34 20.37
C TYR A 311 -0.58 -17.64 21.40
N LYS A 312 0.11 -18.44 22.23
CA LYS A 312 1.14 -17.91 23.11
C LYS A 312 2.33 -17.43 22.26
N PRO A 313 2.95 -16.27 22.58
CA PRO A 313 4.11 -15.80 21.84
C PRO A 313 5.28 -16.79 22.00
N ASP A 314 5.92 -17.14 20.89
CA ASP A 314 7.16 -17.92 20.89
C ASP A 314 8.29 -17.12 21.59
N PRO A 315 8.97 -17.69 22.60
CA PRO A 315 9.95 -16.96 23.40
C PRO A 315 11.21 -16.56 22.63
N ASP A 316 11.68 -17.40 21.70
CA ASP A 316 12.92 -17.14 20.95
C ASP A 316 12.70 -16.05 19.91
N ILE A 317 11.53 -16.05 19.26
CA ILE A 317 11.11 -14.97 18.36
C ILE A 317 10.84 -13.69 19.13
N SER A 318 10.19 -13.75 20.31
CA SER A 318 9.98 -12.57 21.17
C SER A 318 11.31 -11.92 21.55
N GLN A 319 12.30 -12.72 21.95
CA GLN A 319 13.64 -12.21 22.28
C GLN A 319 14.32 -11.55 21.06
N LYS A 320 14.15 -12.12 19.86
CA LYS A 320 14.68 -11.53 18.63
C LYS A 320 14.02 -10.19 18.29
N ILE A 321 12.70 -10.08 18.51
CA ILE A 321 11.97 -8.82 18.35
C ILE A 321 12.48 -7.77 19.33
N ASP A 322 12.64 -8.12 20.61
CA ASP A 322 13.17 -7.20 21.63
C ASP A 322 14.60 -6.72 21.29
N TYR A 323 15.43 -7.62 20.74
CA TYR A 323 16.73 -7.26 20.20
C TYR A 323 16.62 -6.21 19.09
N PHE A 324 15.73 -6.40 18.10
CA PHE A 324 15.53 -5.41 17.05
C PHE A 324 14.90 -4.11 17.56
N LYS A 325 14.01 -4.17 18.55
CA LYS A 325 13.50 -2.95 19.22
C LYS A 325 14.62 -2.13 19.82
N SER A 326 15.63 -2.78 20.44
CA SER A 326 16.78 -2.06 21.00
C SER A 326 17.63 -1.37 19.93
N ILE A 327 17.74 -1.96 18.74
CA ILE A 327 18.45 -1.35 17.61
C ILE A 327 17.66 -0.18 17.04
N VAL A 328 16.33 -0.33 16.88
CA VAL A 328 15.45 0.78 16.48
C VAL A 328 15.56 1.94 17.47
N GLN A 329 15.59 1.64 18.77
CA GLN A 329 15.78 2.65 19.80
C GLN A 329 17.09 3.44 19.57
N GLU A 330 18.22 2.72 19.56
CA GLU A 330 19.56 3.33 19.46
C GLU A 330 19.79 4.06 18.13
N LYS A 331 19.44 3.44 17.00
CA LYS A 331 19.78 3.95 15.66
C LYS A 331 18.77 4.93 15.10
N TYR A 332 17.55 4.96 15.63
CA TYR A 332 16.46 5.77 15.07
C TYR A 332 15.80 6.66 16.11
N LEU A 333 15.15 6.09 17.13
CA LEU A 333 14.29 6.88 18.04
C LEU A 333 15.05 7.83 18.96
N ASP A 334 16.30 7.51 19.34
CA ASP A 334 17.17 8.41 20.10
C ASP A 334 17.39 9.75 19.38
N HIS A 335 17.42 9.75 18.04
CA HIS A 335 17.51 10.97 17.23
C HIS A 335 16.28 11.88 17.36
N PHE A 336 15.14 11.32 17.76
CA PHE A 336 13.89 12.02 18.00
C PHE A 336 13.61 12.25 19.50
N GLY A 337 14.40 11.64 20.40
CA GLY A 337 14.19 11.73 21.85
C GLY A 337 12.88 11.08 22.29
N MET A 338 12.54 9.96 21.67
CA MET A 338 11.34 9.16 21.94
C MET A 338 11.74 7.74 22.31
N GLU A 339 10.91 7.06 23.09
CA GLU A 339 11.11 5.64 23.41
C GLU A 339 10.12 4.76 22.64
N PHE A 340 10.54 3.57 22.21
CA PHE A 340 9.73 2.68 21.37
C PHE A 340 8.32 2.42 21.94
N ASP A 341 8.25 2.09 23.24
CA ASP A 341 7.00 1.78 23.94
C ASP A 341 6.40 3.00 24.67
N GLU A 342 6.88 4.23 24.39
CA GLU A 342 6.34 5.44 25.01
C GLU A 342 4.87 5.64 24.61
N VAL A 343 3.99 5.78 25.61
CA VAL A 343 2.59 6.19 25.41
C VAL A 343 2.56 7.71 25.24
N LEU A 344 2.18 8.15 24.04
CA LEU A 344 2.06 9.57 23.67
C LEU A 344 0.79 10.19 24.23
N ALA A 345 -0.32 9.48 24.08
CA ALA A 345 -1.65 9.91 24.50
C ALA A 345 -2.60 8.73 24.76
N THR A 346 -3.75 8.99 25.34
CA THR A 346 -4.89 8.06 25.42
C THR A 346 -6.08 8.66 24.67
N SER A 347 -6.76 7.85 23.85
CA SER A 347 -8.02 8.20 23.20
C SER A 347 -9.21 7.52 23.88
N ALA A 348 -10.30 8.27 24.08
CA ALA A 348 -11.55 7.75 24.61
C ALA A 348 -12.46 7.10 23.54
N PHE A 349 -12.12 7.27 22.26
CA PHE A 349 -12.89 6.85 21.09
C PHE A 349 -11.99 6.24 20.02
N ASP A 350 -12.60 5.53 19.07
CA ASP A 350 -11.92 5.01 17.90
C ASP A 350 -11.87 6.07 16.78
N PHE A 351 -10.76 6.13 16.06
CA PHE A 351 -10.70 6.83 14.78
C PHE A 351 -11.19 5.92 13.65
N VAL A 352 -11.36 6.49 12.46
CA VAL A 352 -11.82 5.74 11.27
C VAL A 352 -10.85 4.58 11.00
N PRO A 353 -11.32 3.33 10.89
CA PRO A 353 -10.44 2.19 10.62
C PRO A 353 -9.66 2.37 9.31
N THR A 354 -8.42 1.90 9.28
CA THR A 354 -7.51 2.05 8.12
C THR A 354 -8.16 1.69 6.77
N PRO A 355 -8.92 0.58 6.62
CA PRO A 355 -9.54 0.24 5.34
C PRO A 355 -10.63 1.21 4.89
N GLU A 356 -11.15 2.08 5.77
CA GLU A 356 -12.23 3.02 5.46
C GLU A 356 -11.73 4.45 5.19
N ILE A 357 -10.45 4.73 5.47
CA ILE A 357 -9.81 6.00 5.14
C ILE A 357 -9.85 6.17 3.62
N GLY A 358 -10.22 7.36 3.15
CA GLY A 358 -10.30 7.65 1.72
C GLY A 358 -11.55 7.12 0.99
N LYS A 359 -12.19 6.04 1.47
CA LYS A 359 -13.34 5.41 0.78
C LYS A 359 -14.56 6.31 0.68
N GLN A 360 -14.95 6.93 1.79
CA GLN A 360 -16.01 7.92 1.76
C GLN A 360 -15.42 9.26 1.36
N HIS A 361 -15.95 9.88 0.31
CA HIS A 361 -15.57 11.24 -0.09
C HIS A 361 -16.19 12.26 0.87
N ALA A 362 -15.56 12.45 2.02
CA ALA A 362 -16.03 13.26 3.14
C ALA A 362 -14.86 13.72 4.02
N GLU A 363 -15.17 14.53 5.03
CA GLU A 363 -14.22 14.87 6.08
C GLU A 363 -13.90 13.65 6.96
N ASP A 364 -12.65 13.56 7.44
CA ASP A 364 -12.16 12.48 8.29
C ASP A 364 -11.45 13.05 9.53
N THR A 365 -11.71 12.48 10.71
CA THR A 365 -11.20 13.00 11.98
C THR A 365 -9.70 12.76 12.17
N LEU A 366 -9.17 11.65 11.65
CA LEU A 366 -7.73 11.35 11.72
C LEU A 366 -6.97 12.26 10.75
N GLY A 367 -7.48 12.47 9.54
CA GLY A 367 -6.91 13.44 8.59
C GLY A 367 -6.85 14.86 9.15
N ASN A 368 -7.87 15.26 9.92
CA ASN A 368 -7.90 16.55 10.61
C ASN A 368 -6.86 16.63 11.75
N LEU A 369 -6.73 15.58 12.56
CA LEU A 369 -5.69 15.48 13.59
C LEU A 369 -4.28 15.62 13.00
N ILE A 370 -4.00 14.91 11.89
CA ILE A 370 -2.67 14.93 11.26
C ILE A 370 -2.38 16.30 10.64
N SER A 371 -3.35 16.90 9.94
CA SER A 371 -3.15 18.22 9.34
C SER A 371 -2.95 19.32 10.40
N ASP A 372 -3.61 19.23 11.55
CA ASP A 372 -3.34 20.11 12.70
C ASP A 372 -1.95 19.87 13.30
N ALA A 373 -1.53 18.61 13.37
CA ALA A 373 -0.20 18.23 13.85
C ALA A 373 0.91 18.87 13.02
N TYR A 374 0.75 18.99 11.70
CA TYR A 374 1.74 19.63 10.84
C TYR A 374 1.91 21.11 11.21
N ILE A 375 0.81 21.85 11.41
CA ILE A 375 0.87 23.25 11.81
C ILE A 375 1.54 23.39 13.20
N TYR A 376 1.14 22.55 14.15
CA TYR A 376 1.72 22.55 15.49
C TYR A 376 3.23 22.29 15.46
N ALA A 377 3.65 21.25 14.74
CA ALA A 377 5.04 20.83 14.69
C ALA A 377 5.92 21.87 13.99
N VAL A 378 5.46 22.47 12.89
CA VAL A 378 6.18 23.56 12.21
C VAL A 378 6.33 24.77 13.13
N LYS A 379 5.27 25.15 13.85
CA LYS A 379 5.34 26.22 14.84
C LYS A 379 6.37 25.95 15.93
N LYS A 380 6.45 24.71 16.40
CA LYS A 380 7.46 24.30 17.39
C LYS A 380 8.87 24.33 16.80
N ALA A 381 9.05 23.77 15.61
CA ALA A 381 10.35 23.61 14.94
C ALA A 381 10.98 24.96 14.54
N GLU A 382 10.17 25.96 14.21
CA GLU A 382 10.64 27.31 13.86
C GLU A 382 10.81 28.23 15.08
N GLY A 383 10.09 27.97 16.18
CA GLY A 383 10.22 28.72 17.42
C GLY A 383 9.97 30.22 17.26
N VAL A 384 10.99 31.03 17.56
CA VAL A 384 10.90 32.50 17.49
C VAL A 384 10.80 33.03 16.05
N ASP A 385 11.22 32.24 15.07
CA ASP A 385 11.18 32.59 13.64
C ASP A 385 9.92 32.07 12.95
N TYR A 386 8.92 31.61 13.73
CA TYR A 386 7.71 31.03 13.17
C TYR A 386 6.91 32.03 12.32
N GLU A 387 6.67 31.65 11.07
CA GLU A 387 5.73 32.34 10.19
C GLU A 387 4.41 31.56 10.12
N PRO A 388 3.24 32.18 10.33
CA PRO A 388 1.97 31.45 10.33
C PRO A 388 1.73 30.60 9.07
N VAL A 389 1.48 29.31 9.27
CA VAL A 389 1.00 28.41 8.22
C VAL A 389 -0.48 28.71 7.96
N ALA A 390 -0.83 28.99 6.71
CA ALA A 390 -2.21 29.26 6.33
C ALA A 390 -3.00 27.98 6.12
N VAL A 391 -2.38 26.97 5.50
CA VAL A 391 -3.01 25.68 5.19
C VAL A 391 -2.03 24.53 5.41
N ALA A 392 -2.49 23.43 6.00
CA ALA A 392 -1.81 22.14 5.94
C ALA A 392 -2.66 21.13 5.18
N ILE A 393 -2.04 20.28 4.35
CA ILE A 393 -2.75 19.29 3.50
C ILE A 393 -2.15 17.90 3.68
N VAL A 394 -3.02 16.91 3.90
CA VAL A 394 -2.70 15.50 4.11
C VAL A 394 -3.53 14.65 3.13
N PRO A 395 -2.92 13.99 2.13
CA PRO A 395 -3.64 13.05 1.28
C PRO A 395 -3.98 11.75 2.01
N ALA A 396 -5.13 11.14 1.72
CA ALA A 396 -5.56 9.88 2.28
C ALA A 396 -4.55 8.75 2.02
N GLY A 397 -3.94 8.72 0.82
CA GLY A 397 -2.98 7.70 0.44
C GLY A 397 -1.70 7.66 1.28
N THR A 398 -1.38 8.73 2.02
CA THR A 398 -0.20 8.77 2.91
C THR A 398 -0.51 8.29 4.34
N ILE A 399 -1.78 8.04 4.68
CA ILE A 399 -2.20 7.55 5.99
C ILE A 399 -2.24 6.02 5.95
N ARG A 400 -1.39 5.35 6.73
CA ARG A 400 -1.14 3.89 6.63
C ARG A 400 -1.72 3.07 7.78
N SER A 401 -2.11 3.72 8.85
CA SER A 401 -2.75 3.10 10.01
C SER A 401 -3.75 4.06 10.65
N SER A 402 -4.41 3.62 11.73
CA SER A 402 -5.35 4.40 12.52
C SER A 402 -5.23 4.07 14.00
N PHE A 403 -5.93 4.83 14.84
CA PHE A 403 -5.95 4.63 16.28
C PHE A 403 -7.29 4.05 16.73
N VAL A 404 -7.23 3.04 17.59
CA VAL A 404 -8.39 2.57 18.34
C VAL A 404 -8.46 3.27 19.69
N LYS A 405 -9.61 3.16 20.36
CA LYS A 405 -9.75 3.58 21.76
C LYS A 405 -8.68 2.91 22.64
N GLY A 406 -7.96 3.72 23.41
CA GLY A 406 -6.90 3.24 24.30
C GLY A 406 -5.62 4.08 24.22
N ASN A 407 -4.51 3.48 24.60
CA ASN A 407 -3.20 4.13 24.53
C ASN A 407 -2.74 4.23 23.08
N ILE A 408 -2.15 5.37 22.73
CA ILE A 408 -1.47 5.62 21.46
C ILE A 408 0.01 5.77 21.76
N SER A 409 0.83 4.90 21.19
CA SER A 409 2.28 4.85 21.38
C SER A 409 3.05 5.55 20.26
N VAL A 410 4.37 5.73 20.45
CA VAL A 410 5.30 6.17 19.40
C VAL A 410 5.21 5.27 18.17
N ALA A 411 5.15 3.96 18.38
CA ALA A 411 5.01 2.99 17.29
C ALA A 411 3.70 3.19 16.51
N ASP A 412 2.60 3.48 17.19
CA ASP A 412 1.31 3.74 16.53
C ASP A 412 1.36 5.02 15.68
N ALA A 413 1.92 6.12 16.23
CA ALA A 413 2.07 7.37 15.50
C ALA A 413 2.99 7.21 14.27
N PHE A 414 4.06 6.43 14.39
CA PHE A 414 4.90 6.06 13.26
C PHE A 414 4.12 5.29 12.19
N SER A 415 3.38 4.25 12.57
CA SER A 415 2.61 3.43 11.64
C SER A 415 1.51 4.21 10.91
N VAL A 416 0.98 5.30 11.48
CA VAL A 416 0.04 6.19 10.79
C VAL A 416 0.70 6.92 9.60
N SER A 417 1.95 7.36 9.76
CA SER A 417 2.69 8.16 8.75
C SER A 417 4.06 7.54 8.45
N SER A 418 4.06 6.24 8.13
CA SER A 418 5.29 5.45 8.01
C SER A 418 6.00 5.60 6.67
N LEU A 419 5.38 6.19 5.64
CA LEU A 419 5.99 6.17 4.31
C LEU A 419 7.23 7.06 4.18
N GLY A 420 8.14 6.61 3.33
CA GLY A 420 9.11 7.46 2.66
C GLY A 420 10.38 7.78 3.43
N ILE A 421 11.24 8.54 2.74
CA ILE A 421 12.51 9.06 3.24
C ILE A 421 12.72 10.47 2.66
N GLY A 422 13.52 11.28 3.35
CA GLY A 422 14.10 12.49 2.79
C GLY A 422 15.52 12.27 2.25
N PRO A 423 16.21 13.35 1.85
CA PRO A 423 17.63 13.35 1.49
C PRO A 423 18.54 12.77 2.57
N ASP A 424 18.15 12.88 3.84
CA ASP A 424 18.88 12.29 4.98
C ASP A 424 18.85 10.75 5.03
N LEU A 425 18.03 10.10 4.18
CA LEU A 425 17.79 8.65 4.14
C LEU A 425 17.21 8.08 5.45
N ILE A 426 16.67 8.93 6.32
CA ILE A 426 16.00 8.56 7.57
C ILE A 426 14.50 8.38 7.26
N SER A 427 13.92 7.28 7.75
CA SER A 427 12.50 6.96 7.55
C SER A 427 11.55 8.08 7.95
N GLY A 428 10.44 8.16 7.23
CA GLY A 428 9.43 9.20 7.31
C GLY A 428 9.67 10.27 6.25
N TYR A 429 8.64 10.60 5.49
CA TYR A 429 8.68 11.78 4.64
C TYR A 429 8.84 13.04 5.51
N PRO A 430 9.69 13.98 5.07
CA PRO A 430 9.80 15.28 5.73
C PRO A 430 8.66 16.21 5.30
N LEU A 431 8.29 17.11 6.21
CA LEU A 431 7.42 18.25 5.91
C LEU A 431 8.20 19.31 5.13
N ILE A 432 7.54 19.90 4.14
CA ILE A 432 8.06 21.03 3.39
C ILE A 432 7.14 22.24 3.50
N SER A 433 7.70 23.43 3.31
CA SER A 433 6.95 24.68 3.23
C SER A 433 6.95 25.20 1.80
N VAL A 434 5.75 25.37 1.23
CA VAL A 434 5.56 25.98 -0.10
C VAL A 434 4.57 27.13 -0.02
N TYR A 435 4.45 27.90 -1.09
CA TYR A 435 3.46 28.96 -1.23
C TYR A 435 2.56 28.69 -2.43
N LEU A 436 1.25 28.81 -2.21
CA LEU A 436 0.23 28.68 -3.25
C LEU A 436 -0.55 29.99 -3.34
N THR A 437 -0.91 30.41 -4.54
CA THR A 437 -1.86 31.50 -4.72
C THR A 437 -3.24 31.08 -4.21
N GLY A 438 -4.09 32.02 -3.81
CA GLY A 438 -5.47 31.68 -3.42
C GLY A 438 -6.25 30.95 -4.51
N LYS A 439 -5.97 31.24 -5.77
CA LYS A 439 -6.51 30.49 -6.91
C LYS A 439 -6.05 29.03 -6.94
N GLU A 440 -4.80 28.76 -6.61
CA GLU A 440 -4.25 27.40 -6.54
C GLU A 440 -4.78 26.64 -5.33
N LEU A 441 -5.01 27.31 -4.19
CA LEU A 441 -5.72 26.72 -3.05
C LEU A 441 -7.13 26.27 -3.43
N LYS A 442 -7.91 27.12 -4.10
CA LYS A 442 -9.24 26.77 -4.62
C LYS A 442 -9.15 25.61 -5.63
N THR A 443 -8.09 25.58 -6.42
CA THR A 443 -7.82 24.48 -7.36
C THR A 443 -7.55 23.17 -6.61
N ALA A 444 -6.83 23.18 -5.49
CA ALA A 444 -6.62 22.00 -4.66
C ALA A 444 -7.94 21.42 -4.11
N CYS A 445 -8.89 22.28 -3.71
CA CYS A 445 -10.24 21.82 -3.34
C CYS A 445 -10.97 21.18 -4.53
N GLU A 446 -10.81 21.71 -5.76
CA GLU A 446 -11.41 21.12 -6.97
C GLU A 446 -10.76 19.78 -7.34
N VAL A 447 -9.45 19.62 -7.12
CA VAL A 447 -8.76 18.34 -7.25
C VAL A 447 -9.38 17.32 -6.33
N ASP A 448 -9.52 17.62 -5.03
CA ASP A 448 -10.21 16.73 -4.09
C ASP A 448 -11.63 16.41 -4.58
N ALA A 449 -12.44 17.44 -4.84
CA ALA A 449 -13.85 17.28 -5.18
C ALA A 449 -14.07 16.44 -6.45
N SER A 450 -13.16 16.53 -7.41
CA SER A 450 -13.31 15.95 -8.74
C SER A 450 -12.54 14.65 -8.96
N ILE A 451 -11.38 14.49 -8.31
CA ILE A 451 -10.46 13.37 -8.55
C ILE A 451 -10.60 12.28 -7.47
N ALA A 452 -10.88 12.64 -6.22
CA ALA A 452 -11.03 11.65 -5.14
C ALA A 452 -12.05 10.53 -5.44
N PRO A 453 -13.20 10.78 -6.11
CA PRO A 453 -14.14 9.71 -6.50
C PRO A 453 -13.59 8.69 -7.51
N ILE A 454 -12.48 9.01 -8.18
CA ILE A 454 -11.83 8.17 -9.20
C ILE A 454 -10.54 7.55 -8.64
N MET A 455 -9.92 8.21 -7.67
CA MET A 455 -8.66 7.82 -7.04
C MET A 455 -8.77 8.14 -5.54
N GLU A 456 -9.24 7.19 -4.75
CA GLU A 456 -9.55 7.36 -3.31
C GLU A 456 -8.34 7.91 -2.52
N ASP A 457 -7.13 7.44 -2.84
CA ASP A 457 -5.85 7.91 -2.26
C ASP A 457 -5.60 9.41 -2.45
N ALA A 458 -6.26 10.04 -3.42
CA ALA A 458 -6.12 11.46 -3.74
C ALA A 458 -6.98 12.38 -2.87
N GLN A 459 -7.86 11.82 -2.05
CA GLN A 459 -8.68 12.58 -1.13
C GLN A 459 -7.78 13.39 -0.18
N LEU A 460 -8.08 14.66 0.02
CA LEU A 460 -7.28 15.61 0.79
C LEU A 460 -8.00 15.97 2.09
N TYR A 461 -7.27 15.90 3.20
CA TYR A 461 -7.66 16.41 4.51
C TYR A 461 -6.86 17.67 4.81
N MET A 462 -7.51 18.71 5.34
CA MET A 462 -6.91 20.03 5.43
C MET A 462 -7.12 20.66 6.80
N SER A 463 -6.15 21.48 7.21
CA SER A 463 -6.26 22.42 8.32
C SER A 463 -6.07 23.84 7.80
N GLY A 464 -6.82 24.80 8.34
CA GLY A 464 -6.79 26.21 7.94
C GLY A 464 -7.57 26.55 6.67
N LEU A 465 -8.13 25.57 5.95
CA LEU A 465 -8.96 25.76 4.76
C LEU A 465 -10.22 24.89 4.83
N ASN A 466 -11.39 25.55 4.74
CA ASN A 466 -12.68 24.89 4.72
C ASN A 466 -13.33 25.04 3.35
N PHE A 467 -14.01 23.99 2.86
CA PHE A 467 -14.72 24.06 1.59
C PHE A 467 -16.01 23.23 1.56
N THR A 468 -16.92 23.67 0.69
CA THR A 468 -18.16 22.96 0.36
C THR A 468 -18.11 22.52 -1.09
N PHE A 469 -18.54 21.30 -1.39
CA PHE A 469 -18.67 20.83 -2.75
C PHE A 469 -19.96 20.03 -2.97
N ASN A 470 -20.43 20.04 -4.22
CA ASN A 470 -21.60 19.26 -4.62
C ASN A 470 -21.16 18.18 -5.62
N PRO A 471 -21.30 16.88 -5.28
CA PRO A 471 -20.80 15.78 -6.12
C PRO A 471 -21.53 15.67 -7.46
N ASN A 472 -22.73 16.24 -7.57
CA ASN A 472 -23.56 16.21 -8.78
C ASN A 472 -23.18 17.30 -9.81
N ARG A 473 -22.28 18.23 -9.46
CA ARG A 473 -21.81 19.27 -10.38
C ARG A 473 -20.78 18.68 -11.37
N LEU A 474 -20.57 19.42 -12.46
CA LEU A 474 -19.60 19.05 -13.49
C LEU A 474 -18.21 18.86 -12.88
N ILE A 475 -17.49 17.86 -13.38
CA ILE A 475 -16.08 17.63 -13.01
C ILE A 475 -15.28 18.91 -13.19
N LEU A 476 -14.36 19.18 -12.26
CA LEU A 476 -13.57 20.40 -12.15
C LEU A 476 -14.37 21.67 -11.85
N ASN A 477 -15.63 21.55 -11.45
CA ASN A 477 -16.49 22.65 -11.01
C ASN A 477 -17.43 22.16 -9.90
N LYS A 478 -16.92 21.36 -8.97
CA LYS A 478 -17.73 20.79 -7.89
C LYS A 478 -17.75 21.66 -6.65
N VAL A 479 -16.68 22.41 -6.39
CA VAL A 479 -16.52 23.26 -5.21
C VAL A 479 -17.40 24.50 -5.36
N THR A 480 -18.27 24.73 -4.38
CA THR A 480 -19.23 25.84 -4.37
C THR A 480 -18.73 27.02 -3.55
N ASP A 481 -18.02 26.74 -2.46
CA ASP A 481 -17.54 27.73 -1.49
C ASP A 481 -16.20 27.27 -0.90
N THR A 482 -15.32 28.24 -0.63
CA THR A 482 -14.00 28.02 0.01
C THR A 482 -13.71 29.18 0.96
N ILE A 483 -13.23 28.90 2.16
CA ILE A 483 -12.93 29.94 3.16
C ILE A 483 -11.72 29.53 3.99
N LEU A 484 -10.80 30.47 4.25
CA LEU A 484 -9.69 30.23 5.15
C LEU A 484 -10.15 30.40 6.60
N GLN A 485 -9.62 29.55 7.47
CA GLN A 485 -9.78 29.67 8.90
C GLN A 485 -8.42 30.00 9.53
N LYS A 486 -8.32 31.19 10.11
CA LYS A 486 -7.11 31.63 10.81
C LYS A 486 -6.90 30.86 12.11
N PRO A 487 -5.67 30.86 12.66
CA PRO A 487 -5.38 30.23 13.95
C PRO A 487 -6.22 30.74 15.14
N ASP A 488 -6.76 31.97 15.05
CA ASP A 488 -7.67 32.55 16.04
C ASP A 488 -9.14 32.16 15.83
N GLY A 489 -9.42 31.31 14.84
CA GLY A 489 -10.75 30.86 14.45
C GLY A 489 -11.49 31.80 13.51
N LEU A 490 -10.95 32.98 13.17
CA LEU A 490 -11.61 33.91 12.26
C LEU A 490 -11.63 33.38 10.83
N LEU A 491 -12.77 33.53 10.18
CA LEU A 491 -12.96 33.15 8.79
C LEU A 491 -12.57 34.30 7.85
N GLN A 492 -11.82 33.99 6.80
CA GLN A 492 -11.36 34.95 5.79
C GLN A 492 -11.64 34.45 4.37
N GLU A 493 -12.18 35.33 3.51
CA GLU A 493 -12.24 35.06 2.07
C GLU A 493 -10.84 34.92 1.46
N ILE A 494 -10.75 34.07 0.43
CA ILE A 494 -9.49 33.78 -0.26
C ILE A 494 -9.32 34.75 -1.43
N ASP A 495 -8.30 35.61 -1.34
CA ASP A 495 -7.83 36.42 -2.46
C ASP A 495 -7.07 35.55 -3.47
N ASP A 496 -7.51 35.55 -4.73
CA ASP A 496 -6.94 34.72 -5.79
C ASP A 496 -5.46 35.00 -6.09
N GLN A 497 -4.98 36.22 -5.84
CA GLN A 497 -3.61 36.65 -6.18
C GLN A 497 -2.65 36.58 -4.99
N GLU A 498 -3.16 36.55 -3.76
CA GLU A 498 -2.34 36.47 -2.56
C GLU A 498 -1.66 35.11 -2.45
N LEU A 499 -0.40 35.10 -1.98
CA LEU A 499 0.37 33.89 -1.70
C LEU A 499 0.16 33.47 -0.25
N TYR A 500 -0.25 32.23 -0.06
CA TYR A 500 -0.49 31.62 1.24
C TYR A 500 0.56 30.55 1.51
N ARG A 501 1.12 30.57 2.72
CA ARG A 501 2.07 29.54 3.16
C ARG A 501 1.32 28.23 3.40
N VAL A 502 1.75 27.16 2.73
CA VAL A 502 1.16 25.82 2.79
C VAL A 502 2.21 24.82 3.26
N VAL A 503 1.85 23.96 4.21
CA VAL A 503 2.68 22.86 4.69
C VAL A 503 2.11 21.53 4.22
N VAL A 504 2.96 20.69 3.64
CA VAL A 504 2.62 19.36 3.15
C VAL A 504 3.80 18.41 3.30
N GLY A 505 3.55 17.11 3.19
CA GLY A 505 4.60 16.12 3.00
C GLY A 505 5.38 16.33 1.70
N LEU A 506 6.68 16.02 1.70
CA LEU A 506 7.55 16.10 0.51
C LEU A 506 6.96 15.31 -0.68
N TYR A 507 6.52 14.08 -0.44
CA TYR A 507 5.89 13.25 -1.46
C TYR A 507 4.64 13.90 -2.02
N SER A 508 3.75 14.40 -1.15
CA SER A 508 2.53 15.07 -1.56
C SER A 508 2.83 16.28 -2.45
N ALA A 509 3.85 17.08 -2.11
CA ALA A 509 4.25 18.22 -2.91
C ALA A 509 4.77 17.84 -4.30
N GLN A 510 5.60 16.81 -4.39
CA GLN A 510 6.10 16.28 -5.67
C GLN A 510 4.96 15.76 -6.55
N MET A 511 3.91 15.21 -5.93
CA MET A 511 2.72 14.75 -6.64
C MET A 511 1.79 15.88 -7.09
N LEU A 512 1.86 17.08 -6.50
CA LEU A 512 1.03 18.23 -6.93
C LEU A 512 1.32 18.64 -8.38
N SER A 513 2.57 18.57 -8.83
CA SER A 513 2.91 18.84 -10.24
C SER A 513 2.29 17.82 -11.21
N VAL A 514 2.12 16.56 -10.78
CA VAL A 514 1.55 15.48 -11.60
C VAL A 514 0.04 15.66 -11.83
N VAL A 515 -0.64 16.41 -10.95
CA VAL A 515 -2.06 16.78 -11.13
C VAL A 515 -2.28 17.55 -12.44
N GLY A 516 -1.32 18.41 -12.81
CA GLY A 516 -1.34 19.11 -14.09
C GLY A 516 -1.33 18.17 -15.28
N ASP A 517 -0.41 17.22 -15.28
CA ASP A 517 -0.26 16.25 -16.37
C ASP A 517 -1.48 15.34 -16.49
N LYS A 518 -2.01 14.82 -15.37
CA LYS A 518 -3.19 13.95 -15.35
C LYS A 518 -4.49 14.66 -15.71
N SER A 519 -4.57 15.97 -15.48
CA SER A 519 -5.72 16.79 -15.87
C SER A 519 -5.61 17.34 -17.30
N LEU A 520 -4.63 16.91 -18.10
CA LEU A 520 -4.35 17.47 -19.44
C LEU A 520 -4.09 18.98 -19.41
N GLY A 521 -3.50 19.48 -18.32
CA GLY A 521 -3.24 20.90 -18.07
C GLY A 521 -4.46 21.72 -17.67
N LEU A 522 -5.62 21.08 -17.39
CA LEU A 522 -6.84 21.79 -16.98
C LEU A 522 -6.74 22.30 -15.54
N LEU A 523 -6.15 21.54 -14.64
CA LEU A 523 -5.82 22.00 -13.29
C LEU A 523 -4.32 22.28 -13.23
N SER A 524 -3.91 23.37 -12.61
CA SER A 524 -2.49 23.67 -12.42
C SER A 524 -2.29 24.21 -11.03
N ILE A 525 -1.48 23.48 -10.25
CA ILE A 525 -1.00 23.88 -8.93
C ILE A 525 0.51 23.91 -9.07
N VAL A 526 1.09 25.11 -8.98
CA VAL A 526 2.54 25.29 -9.06
C VAL A 526 3.03 25.77 -7.71
N PRO A 527 3.63 24.90 -6.89
CA PRO A 527 4.27 25.32 -5.65
C PRO A 527 5.31 26.41 -5.89
N LYS A 528 5.32 27.45 -5.04
CA LYS A 528 6.21 28.61 -5.15
C LYS A 528 6.97 28.87 -3.86
N THR A 529 8.04 29.64 -3.98
CA THR A 529 8.69 30.33 -2.87
C THR A 529 7.84 31.52 -2.40
N LYS A 530 8.21 32.12 -1.27
CA LYS A 530 7.50 33.26 -0.65
C LYS A 530 7.39 34.48 -1.59
N ASP A 531 8.38 34.70 -2.44
CA ASP A 531 8.42 35.76 -3.45
C ASP A 531 7.68 35.40 -4.75
N GLY A 532 7.09 34.20 -4.84
CA GLY A 532 6.28 33.76 -5.97
C GLY A 532 7.05 33.04 -7.07
N THR A 533 8.33 32.69 -6.84
CA THR A 533 9.14 31.93 -7.81
C THR A 533 8.73 30.45 -7.77
N PRO A 534 8.42 29.80 -8.91
CA PRO A 534 8.11 28.37 -8.94
C PRO A 534 9.23 27.50 -8.37
N ILE A 535 8.86 26.52 -7.55
CA ILE A 535 9.79 25.55 -6.96
C ILE A 535 10.05 24.43 -7.96
N THR A 536 11.32 24.12 -8.20
CA THR A 536 11.75 22.96 -8.99
C THR A 536 12.48 21.92 -8.16
N ASP A 537 13.06 22.33 -7.04
CA ASP A 537 13.75 21.47 -6.08
C ASP A 537 13.00 21.53 -4.75
N TYR A 538 12.14 20.53 -4.51
CA TYR A 538 11.32 20.47 -3.29
C TYR A 538 12.15 20.14 -2.05
N GLU A 539 13.30 19.47 -2.19
CA GLU A 539 14.15 19.06 -1.08
C GLU A 539 14.81 20.29 -0.41
N ALA A 540 15.09 21.34 -1.18
CA ALA A 540 15.56 22.63 -0.67
C ALA A 540 14.55 23.37 0.23
N HIS A 541 13.29 22.92 0.27
CA HIS A 541 12.21 23.51 1.07
C HIS A 541 11.77 22.65 2.26
N ILE A 542 12.54 21.61 2.58
CA ILE A 542 12.35 20.80 3.78
C ILE A 542 12.48 21.66 5.04
N ILE A 543 11.51 21.50 5.94
CA ILE A 543 11.50 22.13 7.24
C ILE A 543 12.40 21.32 8.16
N THR A 544 13.37 21.97 8.80
CA THR A 544 14.21 21.36 9.82
C THR A 544 13.88 21.91 11.21
N ASP A 545 14.13 21.11 12.24
CA ASP A 545 13.99 21.57 13.62
C ASP A 545 15.18 22.44 14.04
N LYS A 546 14.93 23.75 14.10
CA LYS A 546 15.90 24.76 14.51
C LYS A 546 16.05 24.88 16.02
N THR A 547 15.14 24.28 16.79
CA THR A 547 15.04 24.48 18.25
C THR A 547 15.72 23.40 19.07
N SER A 548 15.79 22.16 18.58
CA SER A 548 16.43 21.05 19.30
C SER A 548 17.95 21.00 19.20
N GLY A 549 18.57 21.88 18.39
CA GLY A 549 20.01 21.90 18.14
C GLY A 549 20.52 20.75 17.25
N ARG A 550 19.64 19.86 16.79
CA ARG A 550 19.98 18.70 15.93
C ARG A 550 19.84 19.01 14.43
N ASN A 551 19.05 20.03 14.06
CA ASN A 551 18.76 20.42 12.67
C ASN A 551 18.28 19.24 11.79
N ASN A 552 17.55 18.30 12.39
CA ASN A 552 16.97 17.15 11.69
C ASN A 552 15.78 17.61 10.82
N GLU A 553 15.52 16.89 9.73
CA GLU A 553 14.29 17.07 8.95
C GLU A 553 13.06 16.81 9.82
N LEU A 554 12.05 17.68 9.73
CA LEU A 554 10.80 17.53 10.47
C LEU A 554 9.92 16.46 9.80
N LYS A 555 9.95 15.24 10.33
CA LYS A 555 9.22 14.10 9.76
C LYS A 555 7.71 14.15 10.06
N GLU A 556 6.89 13.67 9.13
CA GLU A 556 5.41 13.64 9.24
C GLU A 556 4.93 12.90 10.50
N TRP A 557 5.43 11.67 10.73
CA TRP A 557 5.05 10.91 11.91
C TRP A 557 5.49 11.58 13.22
N PHE A 558 6.65 12.24 13.21
CA PHE A 558 7.19 12.92 14.38
C PHE A 558 6.35 14.16 14.70
N ALA A 559 5.87 14.88 13.68
CA ALA A 559 4.91 15.96 13.86
C ALA A 559 3.62 15.47 14.55
N LEU A 560 3.07 14.33 14.11
CA LEU A 560 1.92 13.68 14.75
C LEU A 560 2.22 13.29 16.21
N ALA A 561 3.34 12.63 16.45
CA ALA A 561 3.74 12.17 17.79
C ALA A 561 3.91 13.33 18.78
N GLU A 562 4.57 14.41 18.36
CA GLU A 562 4.75 15.61 19.17
C GLU A 562 3.44 16.34 19.44
N TYR A 563 2.50 16.30 18.49
CA TYR A 563 1.18 16.88 18.69
C TYR A 563 0.34 16.07 19.68
N LEU A 564 0.34 14.75 19.58
CA LEU A 564 -0.32 13.86 20.54
C LEU A 564 0.18 14.10 21.98
N LYS A 565 1.50 14.24 22.17
CA LYS A 565 2.11 14.55 23.48
C LYS A 565 1.74 15.92 24.04
N SER A 566 1.29 16.83 23.18
CA SER A 566 1.05 18.23 23.53
C SER A 566 -0.28 18.47 24.23
N PHE A 567 -1.22 17.53 24.14
CA PHE A 567 -2.55 17.70 24.70
C PHE A 567 -2.56 17.74 26.23
N ASP A 568 -3.68 18.21 26.78
CA ASP A 568 -3.91 18.27 28.21
C ASP A 568 -3.78 16.87 28.84
N LYS A 569 -3.12 16.82 30.00
CA LYS A 569 -2.73 15.57 30.64
C LYS A 569 -3.67 15.22 31.79
N VAL A 570 -4.07 13.95 31.85
CA VAL A 570 -4.73 13.34 33.00
C VAL A 570 -3.79 12.28 33.55
N ASN A 571 -3.44 12.38 34.85
CA ASN A 571 -2.47 11.50 35.51
C ASN A 571 -1.12 11.40 34.76
N GLY A 572 -0.68 12.48 34.13
CA GLY A 572 0.60 12.54 33.42
C GLY A 572 0.57 12.07 31.96
N ILE A 573 -0.55 11.53 31.47
CA ILE A 573 -0.71 11.06 30.09
C ILE A 573 -1.63 12.01 29.32
N ALA A 574 -1.22 12.45 28.13
CA ALA A 574 -2.01 13.34 27.28
C ALA A 574 -3.33 12.67 26.87
N GLN A 575 -4.42 13.42 26.83
CA GLN A 575 -5.73 12.91 26.42
C GLN A 575 -6.09 13.48 25.05
N VAL A 576 -6.42 12.62 24.09
CA VAL A 576 -6.91 13.08 22.79
C VAL A 576 -8.22 13.84 23.02
N PRO A 577 -8.31 15.12 22.61
CA PRO A 577 -9.51 15.92 22.85
C PRO A 577 -10.76 15.33 22.19
N GLU A 578 -11.92 15.43 22.86
CA GLU A 578 -13.24 15.11 22.29
C GLU A 578 -13.51 15.89 21.00
N TYR A 579 -12.82 17.02 20.80
CA TYR A 579 -12.81 17.75 19.53
C TYR A 579 -12.59 16.82 18.33
N TYR A 580 -11.69 15.83 18.42
CA TYR A 580 -11.39 14.89 17.33
C TYR A 580 -12.32 13.67 17.27
N GLN A 581 -13.35 13.59 18.12
CA GLN A 581 -14.36 12.53 18.06
C GLN A 581 -15.35 12.76 16.90
N GLU A 582 -15.57 14.01 16.51
CA GLU A 582 -16.49 14.41 15.45
C GLU A 582 -15.76 15.18 14.35
N THR A 583 -16.40 15.39 13.19
CA THR A 583 -15.82 16.20 12.11
C THR A 583 -15.96 17.70 12.39
N GLN A 584 -15.00 18.49 11.91
CA GLN A 584 -14.87 19.93 12.22
C GLN A 584 -15.55 20.83 11.17
N GLN A 585 -16.29 20.25 10.22
CA GLN A 585 -16.94 20.94 9.11
C GLN A 585 -15.93 21.64 8.18
N ARG A 586 -14.71 21.09 8.05
CA ARG A 586 -13.69 21.56 7.09
C ARG A 586 -14.00 21.11 5.66
N LYS A 587 -14.73 20.02 5.49
CA LYS A 587 -15.19 19.53 4.17
C LYS A 587 -16.68 19.17 4.22
N ILE A 588 -17.49 19.98 3.55
CA ILE A 588 -18.96 19.82 3.53
C ILE A 588 -19.42 19.27 2.17
N VAL A 589 -20.11 18.12 2.19
CA VAL A 589 -20.73 17.53 1.00
C VAL A 589 -22.17 18.01 0.87
N GLU A 590 -22.48 18.80 -0.17
CA GLU A 590 -23.83 19.26 -0.49
C GLU A 590 -24.45 18.38 -1.61
N ASP A 591 -25.13 17.29 -1.24
CA ASP A 591 -25.84 16.44 -2.21
C ASP A 591 -27.19 17.05 -2.63
N ASN A 592 -27.13 18.12 -3.43
CA ASN A 592 -28.31 18.87 -3.89
C ASN A 592 -28.41 18.89 -5.42
N LYS A 593 -29.44 18.25 -5.96
CA LYS A 593 -29.66 18.08 -7.41
C LYS A 593 -30.49 19.19 -8.07
N ASN A 594 -30.85 20.23 -7.33
CA ASN A 594 -31.62 21.35 -7.89
C ASN A 594 -30.81 22.13 -8.93
N LEU A 595 -31.47 22.64 -9.97
CA LEU A 595 -30.75 23.33 -11.06
C LEU A 595 -29.93 24.53 -10.55
N SER A 596 -30.43 25.27 -9.55
CA SER A 596 -29.74 26.40 -8.93
C SER A 596 -28.46 26.00 -8.19
N SER A 597 -28.44 24.84 -7.51
CA SER A 597 -27.24 24.33 -6.82
C SER A 597 -26.22 23.80 -7.83
N LEU A 598 -26.67 23.22 -8.93
CA LEU A 598 -25.77 22.71 -9.98
C LEU A 598 -25.00 23.83 -10.71
N ILE A 599 -25.58 25.02 -10.82
CA ILE A 599 -24.99 26.18 -11.51
C ILE A 599 -24.45 27.27 -10.57
N LYS A 600 -24.45 27.06 -9.24
CA LYS A 600 -23.94 28.04 -8.27
C LYS A 600 -22.47 28.32 -8.56
N ASN A 601 -22.03 29.59 -8.59
CA ASN A 601 -20.63 30.01 -8.79
C ASN A 601 -19.88 29.23 -9.89
N PRO A 602 -20.31 29.28 -11.17
CA PRO A 602 -19.69 28.50 -12.23
C PRO A 602 -18.28 29.05 -12.53
N ASN A 603 -17.29 28.17 -12.56
CA ASN A 603 -15.93 28.54 -12.96
C ASN A 603 -15.78 28.53 -14.50
N ARG A 604 -14.58 28.89 -14.99
CA ARG A 604 -14.28 28.94 -16.43
C ARG A 604 -14.58 27.61 -17.15
N PHE A 605 -14.36 26.47 -16.51
CA PHE A 605 -14.63 25.16 -17.10
C PHE A 605 -16.12 24.91 -17.29
N ALA A 606 -16.94 25.25 -16.29
CA ALA A 606 -18.39 25.19 -16.43
C ALA A 606 -18.89 26.07 -17.58
N PHE A 607 -18.38 27.30 -17.72
CA PHE A 607 -18.74 28.16 -18.83
C PHE A 607 -18.35 27.56 -20.19
N VAL A 608 -17.14 27.01 -20.32
CA VAL A 608 -16.67 26.37 -21.56
C VAL A 608 -17.51 25.12 -21.88
N ALA A 609 -17.79 24.28 -20.90
CA ALA A 609 -18.59 23.07 -21.06
C ALA A 609 -20.04 23.40 -21.46
N VAL A 610 -20.65 24.39 -20.82
CA VAL A 610 -22.00 24.88 -21.16
C VAL A 610 -22.02 25.48 -22.56
N ALA A 611 -21.03 26.32 -22.91
CA ALA A 611 -20.93 26.89 -24.26
C ALA A 611 -20.74 25.79 -25.34
N ALA A 612 -19.90 24.80 -25.09
CA ALA A 612 -19.72 23.65 -25.97
C ALA A 612 -21.01 22.82 -26.11
N GLY A 613 -21.73 22.61 -25.00
CA GLY A 613 -23.04 21.94 -25.01
C GLY A 613 -24.08 22.71 -25.82
N ILE A 614 -24.16 24.03 -25.66
CA ILE A 614 -25.04 24.91 -26.46
C ILE A 614 -24.68 24.82 -27.95
N LEU A 615 -23.39 24.88 -28.29
CA LEU A 615 -22.91 24.76 -29.68
C LEU A 615 -23.24 23.38 -30.29
N MET A 616 -23.13 22.31 -29.50
CA MET A 616 -23.48 20.95 -29.93
C MET A 616 -24.98 20.84 -30.19
N ILE A 617 -25.83 21.34 -29.29
CA ILE A 617 -27.29 21.36 -29.45
C ILE A 617 -27.67 22.21 -30.68
N ALA A 618 -27.05 23.37 -30.85
CA ALA A 618 -27.26 24.22 -32.02
C ALA A 618 -26.83 23.50 -33.31
N GLY A 619 -25.72 22.77 -33.30
CA GLY A 619 -25.24 21.95 -34.41
C GLY A 619 -26.21 20.82 -34.77
N ILE A 620 -26.71 20.07 -33.78
CA ILE A 620 -27.71 19.02 -33.95
C ILE A 620 -29.01 19.60 -34.52
N ALA A 621 -29.48 20.73 -34.01
CA ALA A 621 -30.65 21.43 -34.54
C ALA A 621 -30.45 21.85 -36.00
N LEU A 622 -29.26 22.35 -36.36
CA LEU A 622 -28.91 22.74 -37.72
C LEU A 622 -28.89 21.54 -38.68
N VAL A 623 -28.39 20.39 -38.22
CA VAL A 623 -28.42 19.12 -38.98
C VAL A 623 -29.86 18.65 -39.16
N MET A 624 -30.69 18.67 -38.11
CA MET A 624 -32.11 18.32 -38.21
C MET A 624 -32.85 19.23 -39.19
N VAL A 625 -32.65 20.55 -39.13
CA VAL A 625 -33.24 21.51 -40.08
C VAL A 625 -32.79 21.22 -41.52
N LYS A 626 -31.50 20.91 -41.74
CA LYS A 626 -30.99 20.50 -43.06
C LYS A 626 -31.60 19.20 -43.57
N LEU A 627 -31.82 18.21 -42.69
CA LEU A 627 -32.44 16.94 -43.05
C LEU A 627 -33.93 17.14 -43.39
N LEU A 628 -34.66 17.91 -42.60
CA LEU A 628 -36.07 18.25 -42.84
C LEU A 628 -36.24 19.06 -44.14
N THR A 629 -35.40 20.05 -44.39
CA THR A 629 -35.43 20.82 -45.65
C THR A 629 -35.03 19.97 -46.87
N ARG A 630 -34.10 19.02 -46.73
CA ARG A 630 -33.77 18.05 -47.79
C ARG A 630 -34.92 17.08 -48.06
N ALA A 631 -35.60 16.59 -47.02
CA ALA A 631 -36.77 15.73 -47.15
C ALA A 631 -37.91 16.47 -47.88
N LYS A 632 -38.22 17.71 -47.45
CA LYS A 632 -39.24 18.56 -48.10
C LYS A 632 -38.92 18.89 -49.56
N ARG A 633 -37.63 19.12 -49.89
CA ARG A 633 -37.19 19.30 -51.29
C ARG A 633 -37.28 18.02 -52.13
N ARG A 634 -37.10 16.84 -51.51
CA ARG A 634 -37.27 15.54 -52.19
C ARG A 634 -38.75 15.24 -52.46
N GLU A 635 -39.64 15.56 -51.53
CA GLU A 635 -41.09 15.48 -51.75
C GLU A 635 -41.55 16.42 -52.86
N GLN A 636 -41.15 17.70 -52.83
CA GLN A 636 -41.47 18.65 -53.90
C GLN A 636 -40.92 18.26 -55.27
N LYS A 637 -39.76 17.57 -55.33
CA LYS A 637 -39.23 17.00 -56.57
C LYS A 637 -40.00 15.77 -57.04
N LYS A 638 -40.51 14.93 -56.13
CA LYS A 638 -41.40 13.81 -56.48
C LYS A 638 -42.74 14.32 -57.01
N GLU A 639 -43.32 15.35 -56.38
CA GLU A 639 -44.57 15.97 -56.85
C GLU A 639 -44.40 16.64 -58.22
N LYS A 640 -43.29 17.35 -58.47
CA LYS A 640 -43.00 17.94 -59.79
C LYS A 640 -42.63 16.91 -60.86
N GLY A 641 -42.04 15.78 -60.49
CA GLY A 641 -41.75 14.68 -61.41
C GLY A 641 -42.96 13.81 -61.76
N ALA A 642 -44.04 13.88 -60.98
CA ALA A 642 -45.32 13.23 -61.28
C ALA A 642 -46.29 14.12 -62.08
N ALA A 643 -45.94 15.40 -62.29
CA ALA A 643 -46.72 16.39 -63.03
C ALA A 643 -46.13 16.69 -64.44
N LEU A 644 -45.10 15.95 -64.84
CA LEU A 644 -44.53 15.83 -66.19
C LEU A 644 -44.83 14.43 -66.70
#